data_AF-A0A6L7KLS7-F1
#
_entry.id   AF-A0A6L7KLS7-F1
#
_cell.length_a   1.000
_cell.length_b   1.000
_cell.length_c   1.000
_cell.angle_alpha   90.00
_cell.angle_beta   90.00
_cell.angle_gamma   90.00
#
_symmetry.space_group_name_H-M   'P 1'
#
loop_
_entity.id
_entity.type
_entity.pdbx_description
1 polymer ?
#
loop_
_entity_poly.entity_id
_entity_poly.type
_entity_poly.pdbx_seq_one_letter_code
_entity_poly.pdbx_strand_id
1 'polypeptide(L)'
;MFGLFVLVGVTTHPEAALAQAQDDCPLPPGVTPPPDPTVTAQDVESGSATLGEFALAVRAQFKSRGSETVSAEQLAYAGCRLRLEGGPMRSGSTFIVTLTPDGRVYLHAKDMSLSAGSLKPAIYAGILSALGVPPSVLAALQSSDPEASRPARSRLREILRAEPHGSFDLTRAVPGASGYAAAYVSVNTEQPLVLLAGFDLDASHLRVEDIDYGNPAITARQVVDRETLKEFVTEALRFLGRTLSGARTTAESRAAFAKARLALRDPNGPWRHGSVYLYVLDRTSNIILVHGAFPDRYELRPLVPTVRDVVTGKLVLPQVLEAASSSPEGGFVEYYFDDPSDDTDSADIPKLGYAREFTRVTTASDGSEIRTRLVIGSGVYLRAPETTALHQNTVIKSVLPQMMRAMTASTVDAVSSRIQQATSGAPTARDLSLAGASTLPAALLANRQALESGTLDPGQLLEGSSFVLALDTPGTGQRRNLTFWGSGDYRKFSGGNPQAMTYDGNVTSANLGIDGKLGPNTLAGVLLARATGKANYTDSNARPGELTSTVTSFNPYVNWQASDGINLWATVGIGSGEVEVEDSSGTHASDLSWRMAAAGVNGPLVASDQLISGGTTNLRVKGETAFTRAGLAGSESIESMTLNASRHRLMLEGSHVQDLASGATFTPLIEIGLRSDGGDGETGTSVEAGGGLRYENLANGLTIETRARTLLAHSGDYEEWGVSASIRLDPGARGRGRWFSVSSDVGATAGAAERLWAAHDAPGLVPEDGFDASRSLRAEAGWGLPAFGGRFTGTPNAGVGLDGDGAREARVGWRLTPAAKAAPDVDVSLD
;
A
#
# COMPACT_ATOMS: atom_id res chain seq x y z
N MET A 1 25.83 26.85 15.08
CA MET A 1 25.82 26.59 13.62
C MET A 1 26.54 25.26 13.38
N PHE A 2 25.84 24.14 13.58
CA PHE A 2 26.37 22.79 13.34
C PHE A 2 25.45 22.10 12.34
N GLY A 3 25.99 21.72 11.19
CA GLY A 3 25.23 21.01 10.16
C GLY A 3 25.12 19.54 10.50
N LEU A 4 23.91 19.06 10.78
CA LEU A 4 23.62 17.65 10.98
C LEU A 4 23.52 16.97 9.59
N PHE A 5 24.62 16.37 9.13
CA PHE A 5 24.59 15.51 7.94
C PHE A 5 23.85 14.21 8.27
N VAL A 6 22.57 14.14 7.89
CA VAL A 6 21.84 12.87 7.84
C VAL A 6 22.28 12.14 6.58
N LEU A 7 23.17 11.16 6.73
CA LEU A 7 23.64 10.32 5.63
C LEU A 7 22.56 9.26 5.33
N VAL A 8 21.59 9.61 4.48
CA VAL A 8 20.61 8.64 3.96
C VAL A 8 21.33 7.73 2.98
N GLY A 9 21.87 6.62 3.49
CA GLY A 9 22.46 5.56 2.70
C GLY A 9 21.38 4.76 1.97
N VAL A 10 20.88 5.28 0.84
CA VAL A 10 20.12 4.48 -0.12
C VAL A 10 21.10 3.50 -0.76
N THR A 11 21.19 2.29 -0.21
CA THR A 11 21.83 1.17 -0.90
C THR A 11 20.89 0.71 -2.01
N THR A 12 21.02 1.33 -3.19
CA THR A 12 20.47 0.74 -4.42
C THR A 12 21.08 -0.65 -4.57
N HIS A 13 20.27 -1.70 -4.40
CA HIS A 13 20.68 -3.02 -4.83
C HIS A 13 21.01 -2.93 -6.34
N PRO A 14 22.15 -3.47 -6.80
CA PRO A 14 22.43 -3.53 -8.22
C PRO A 14 21.39 -4.46 -8.83
N GLU A 15 20.52 -3.91 -9.67
CA GLU A 15 19.60 -4.70 -10.48
C GLU A 15 20.40 -5.74 -11.25
N ALA A 16 20.24 -7.01 -10.88
CA ALA A 16 20.51 -8.13 -11.76
C ALA A 16 19.39 -8.28 -12.81
N ALA A 17 18.84 -7.14 -13.27
CA ALA A 17 18.04 -7.09 -14.48
C ALA A 17 18.92 -7.65 -15.61
N LEU A 18 18.44 -8.71 -16.24
CA LEU A 18 19.14 -9.39 -17.32
C LEU A 18 19.50 -8.39 -18.43
N ALA A 19 20.76 -7.96 -18.43
CA ALA A 19 21.35 -7.07 -19.43
C ALA A 19 21.54 -7.80 -20.76
N GLN A 20 20.44 -8.28 -21.35
CA GLN A 20 20.34 -8.49 -22.78
C GLN A 20 20.12 -7.13 -23.43
N ALA A 21 21.22 -6.37 -23.55
CA ALA A 21 21.37 -5.33 -24.56
C ALA A 21 21.40 -5.99 -25.95
N GLN A 22 20.26 -6.56 -26.31
CA GLN A 22 19.94 -7.17 -27.58
C GLN A 22 19.29 -6.07 -28.40
N ASP A 23 19.78 -5.81 -29.63
CA ASP A 23 19.27 -4.75 -30.51
C ASP A 23 17.74 -4.65 -30.41
N ASP A 24 17.22 -3.57 -29.80
CA ASP A 24 15.82 -3.50 -29.34
C ASP A 24 14.80 -3.82 -30.45
N CYS A 25 15.22 -3.57 -31.69
CA CYS A 25 14.56 -3.96 -32.92
C CYS A 25 15.57 -4.69 -33.82
N PRO A 26 15.69 -6.03 -33.72
CA PRO A 26 16.63 -6.77 -34.55
C PRO A 26 16.16 -6.75 -36.01
N LEU A 27 17.08 -6.45 -36.92
CA LEU A 27 16.82 -6.41 -38.36
C LEU A 27 16.63 -7.84 -38.90
N PRO A 28 15.47 -8.18 -39.49
CA PRO A 28 15.26 -9.52 -40.02
C PRO A 28 16.23 -9.85 -41.17
N PRO A 29 16.73 -11.10 -41.30
CA PRO A 29 17.71 -11.44 -42.33
C PRO A 29 17.22 -11.09 -43.75
N GLY A 30 18.04 -10.37 -44.51
CA GLY A 30 17.73 -9.93 -45.88
C GLY A 30 16.84 -8.69 -45.97
N VAL A 31 16.36 -8.13 -44.86
CA VAL A 31 15.65 -6.85 -44.84
C VAL A 31 16.66 -5.71 -44.80
N THR A 32 16.56 -4.75 -45.71
CA THR A 32 17.25 -3.45 -45.61
C THR A 32 16.45 -2.54 -44.66
N PRO A 33 17.08 -1.88 -43.67
CA PRO A 33 16.38 -0.95 -42.80
C PRO A 33 15.86 0.25 -43.64
N PRO A 34 14.61 0.70 -43.46
CA PRO A 34 14.13 1.90 -44.14
C PRO A 34 14.96 3.12 -43.69
N PRO A 35 15.30 4.05 -44.60
CA PRO A 35 16.06 5.24 -44.27
C PRO A 35 15.30 6.10 -43.26
N ASP A 36 16.03 6.78 -42.39
CA ASP A 36 15.43 7.62 -41.35
C ASP A 36 14.71 8.85 -41.94
N PRO A 37 13.70 9.40 -41.24
CA PRO A 37 13.10 10.66 -41.64
C PRO A 37 14.18 11.76 -41.65
N THR A 38 14.03 12.75 -42.54
CA THR A 38 15.00 13.85 -42.69
C THR A 38 15.07 14.78 -41.48
N VAL A 39 14.13 14.64 -40.54
CA VAL A 39 14.09 15.28 -39.22
C VAL A 39 13.64 14.20 -38.24
N THR A 40 14.33 14.06 -37.12
CA THR A 40 14.06 13.06 -36.09
C THR A 40 13.36 13.66 -34.87
N ALA A 41 12.87 12.81 -33.97
CA ALA A 41 12.39 13.25 -32.67
C ALA A 41 13.48 13.95 -31.83
N GLN A 42 14.72 13.48 -31.91
CA GLN A 42 15.86 14.07 -31.19
C GLN A 42 16.23 15.47 -31.71
N ASP A 43 15.99 15.74 -33.01
CA ASP A 43 16.15 17.09 -33.58
C ASP A 43 15.15 18.08 -32.96
N VAL A 44 13.93 17.65 -32.63
CA VAL A 44 12.94 18.48 -31.93
C VAL A 44 13.32 18.70 -30.48
N GLU A 45 13.69 17.65 -29.74
CA GLU A 45 14.10 17.75 -28.33
C GLU A 45 15.38 18.59 -28.14
N SER A 46 16.30 18.58 -29.11
CA SER A 46 17.49 19.44 -29.12
C SER A 46 17.24 20.86 -29.67
N GLY A 47 16.03 21.14 -30.17
CA GLY A 47 15.65 22.42 -30.76
C GLY A 47 16.30 22.73 -32.12
N SER A 48 16.89 21.73 -32.80
CA SER A 48 17.44 21.88 -34.16
C SER A 48 16.34 21.88 -35.24
N ALA A 49 15.15 21.35 -34.93
CA ALA A 49 13.98 21.35 -35.81
C ALA A 49 12.67 21.59 -35.03
N THR A 50 11.60 21.96 -35.75
CA THR A 50 10.26 22.12 -35.19
C THR A 50 9.45 20.81 -35.23
N LEU A 51 8.46 20.72 -34.34
CA LEU A 51 7.51 19.60 -34.30
C LEU A 51 6.74 19.41 -35.62
N GLY A 52 6.51 20.49 -36.37
CA GLY A 52 5.89 20.45 -37.70
C GLY A 52 6.81 19.85 -38.76
N GLU A 53 8.09 20.23 -38.78
CA GLU A 53 9.08 19.65 -39.70
C GLU A 53 9.28 18.15 -39.43
N PHE A 54 9.35 17.74 -38.15
CA PHE A 54 9.35 16.34 -37.76
C PHE A 54 8.11 15.59 -38.27
N ALA A 55 6.90 16.05 -37.95
CA ALA A 55 5.67 15.40 -38.40
C ALA A 55 5.58 15.26 -39.93
N LEU A 56 6.06 16.26 -40.67
CA LEU A 56 6.11 16.24 -42.13
C LEU A 56 7.19 15.29 -42.69
N ALA A 57 8.34 15.18 -42.02
CA ALA A 57 9.39 14.22 -42.38
C ALA A 57 8.95 12.77 -42.15
N VAL A 58 8.29 12.48 -41.01
CA VAL A 58 7.71 11.14 -40.75
C VAL A 58 6.62 10.82 -41.77
N ARG A 59 5.74 11.78 -42.08
CA ARG A 59 4.74 11.61 -43.15
C ARG A 59 5.39 11.27 -44.49
N ALA A 60 6.43 11.99 -44.89
CA ALA A 60 7.13 11.75 -46.14
C ALA A 60 7.73 10.33 -46.18
N GLN A 61 8.33 9.87 -45.08
CA GLN A 61 8.88 8.52 -44.94
C GLN A 61 7.79 7.43 -44.97
N PHE A 62 6.60 7.67 -44.41
CA PHE A 62 5.47 6.76 -44.51
C PHE A 62 4.90 6.65 -45.93
N LYS A 63 4.98 7.74 -46.73
CA LYS A 63 4.55 7.75 -48.13
C LYS A 63 5.58 7.11 -49.07
N SER A 64 6.87 7.35 -48.87
CA SER A 64 7.94 6.88 -49.78
C SER A 64 8.05 5.35 -49.86
N ARG A 65 7.57 4.64 -48.83
CA ARG A 65 7.48 3.18 -48.80
C ARG A 65 6.41 2.58 -49.71
N GLY A 66 5.58 3.39 -50.39
CA GLY A 66 4.45 2.93 -51.19
C GLY A 66 4.74 2.44 -52.60
N SER A 67 5.94 2.65 -53.15
CA SER A 67 6.30 2.21 -54.50
C SER A 67 6.84 0.78 -54.55
N GLU A 68 7.15 0.18 -53.40
CA GLU A 68 7.66 -1.17 -53.27
C GLU A 68 6.71 -1.98 -52.38
N THR A 69 6.53 -3.27 -52.68
CA THR A 69 5.75 -4.18 -51.82
C THR A 69 6.49 -4.39 -50.51
N VAL A 70 6.15 -3.59 -49.49
CA VAL A 70 6.76 -3.66 -48.16
C VAL A 70 6.52 -5.05 -47.59
N SER A 71 7.59 -5.78 -47.31
CA SER A 71 7.49 -7.11 -46.70
C SER A 71 6.93 -7.01 -45.28
N ALA A 72 6.33 -8.07 -44.77
CA ALA A 72 5.76 -8.01 -43.43
C ALA A 72 6.85 -7.86 -42.36
N GLU A 73 8.05 -8.40 -42.62
CA GLU A 73 9.27 -8.22 -41.83
C GLU A 73 9.73 -6.75 -41.81
N GLN A 74 9.62 -6.04 -42.94
CA GLN A 74 9.87 -4.59 -43.00
C GLN A 74 8.85 -3.79 -42.18
N LEU A 75 7.57 -4.19 -42.19
CA LEU A 75 6.53 -3.58 -41.37
C LEU A 75 6.74 -3.86 -39.87
N ALA A 76 7.17 -5.07 -39.52
CA ALA A 76 7.53 -5.48 -38.16
C ALA A 76 8.72 -4.66 -37.63
N TYR A 77 9.79 -4.57 -38.41
CA TYR A 77 10.99 -3.81 -38.08
C TYR A 77 10.68 -2.31 -37.93
N ALA A 78 9.86 -1.77 -38.85
CA ALA A 78 9.37 -0.39 -38.74
C ALA A 78 8.51 -0.18 -37.49
N GLY A 79 7.54 -1.05 -37.23
CA GLY A 79 6.67 -1.00 -36.05
C GLY A 79 7.47 -0.96 -34.75
N CYS A 80 8.54 -1.76 -34.67
CA CYS A 80 9.48 -1.70 -33.56
C CYS A 80 10.27 -0.39 -33.52
N ARG A 81 10.93 0.04 -34.62
CA ARG A 81 11.75 1.27 -34.64
C ARG A 81 10.96 2.55 -34.34
N LEU A 82 9.68 2.59 -34.67
CA LEU A 82 8.79 3.71 -34.31
C LEU A 82 8.62 3.89 -32.80
N ARG A 83 8.91 2.84 -32.02
CA ARG A 83 8.68 2.75 -30.57
C ARG A 83 9.96 2.79 -29.73
N LEU A 84 11.12 2.77 -30.37
CA LEU A 84 12.43 2.77 -29.72
C LEU A 84 12.73 4.15 -29.11
N GLU A 85 12.95 4.21 -27.80
CA GLU A 85 13.37 5.43 -27.10
C GLU A 85 14.77 5.86 -27.56
N GLY A 86 14.97 7.15 -27.83
CA GLY A 86 16.17 7.66 -28.51
C GLY A 86 16.26 7.27 -30.00
N GLY A 87 15.25 6.60 -30.54
CA GLY A 87 15.13 6.34 -31.97
C GLY A 87 14.71 7.57 -32.77
N PRO A 88 14.73 7.51 -34.12
CA PRO A 88 14.43 8.66 -34.96
C PRO A 88 12.98 9.18 -34.83
N MET A 89 12.11 8.43 -34.16
CA MET A 89 10.65 8.63 -34.10
C MET A 89 10.11 8.88 -32.69
N ARG A 90 10.98 8.73 -31.68
CA ARG A 90 10.64 8.82 -30.26
C ARG A 90 11.87 9.23 -29.47
N SER A 91 11.81 10.39 -28.85
CA SER A 91 12.81 10.88 -27.89
C SER A 91 12.09 11.77 -26.89
N GLY A 92 12.13 11.42 -25.61
CA GLY A 92 11.57 12.25 -24.53
C GLY A 92 10.08 12.53 -24.70
N SER A 93 9.72 13.81 -24.87
CA SER A 93 8.34 14.24 -25.10
C SER A 93 7.89 14.14 -26.56
N THR A 94 8.84 14.09 -27.49
CA THR A 94 8.59 14.04 -28.93
C THR A 94 8.46 12.61 -29.40
N PHE A 95 7.23 12.19 -29.67
CA PHE A 95 6.93 10.90 -30.28
C PHE A 95 5.70 11.01 -31.20
N ILE A 96 5.41 9.93 -31.93
CA ILE A 96 4.27 9.87 -32.84
C ILE A 96 3.09 9.06 -32.31
N VAL A 97 1.89 9.50 -32.68
CA VAL A 97 0.63 8.78 -32.52
C VAL A 97 -0.06 8.73 -33.87
N THR A 98 -0.57 7.58 -34.29
CA THR A 98 -1.36 7.47 -35.51
C THR A 98 -2.81 7.18 -35.17
N LEU A 99 -3.74 7.97 -35.70
CA LEU A 99 -5.19 7.77 -35.57
C LEU A 99 -5.83 7.27 -36.87
N THR A 100 -6.93 6.53 -36.70
CA THR A 100 -7.88 6.25 -37.78
C THR A 100 -8.81 7.45 -38.07
N PRO A 101 -9.55 7.46 -39.20
CA PRO A 101 -10.56 8.48 -39.51
C PRO A 101 -11.80 8.53 -38.58
N ASP A 102 -11.93 7.59 -37.65
CA ASP A 102 -12.92 7.62 -36.57
C ASP A 102 -12.30 7.99 -35.20
N GLY A 103 -11.06 8.46 -35.18
CA GLY A 103 -10.39 8.99 -33.99
C GLY A 103 -9.92 7.92 -33.00
N ARG A 104 -9.72 6.67 -33.45
CA ARG A 104 -9.09 5.63 -32.64
C ARG A 104 -7.58 5.65 -32.80
N VAL A 105 -6.86 5.45 -31.71
CA VAL A 105 -5.42 5.25 -31.70
C VAL A 105 -5.10 3.94 -32.41
N TYR A 106 -4.47 4.01 -33.57
CA TYR A 106 -3.99 2.85 -34.34
C TYR A 106 -2.61 2.40 -33.86
N LEU A 107 -1.74 3.36 -33.57
CA LEU A 107 -0.37 3.18 -33.06
C LEU A 107 -0.09 4.30 -32.06
N HIS A 108 0.56 3.95 -30.96
CA HIS A 108 1.09 4.91 -30.00
C HIS A 108 2.55 4.55 -29.70
N ALA A 109 3.50 5.42 -30.08
CA ALA A 109 4.92 5.09 -30.03
C ALA A 109 5.45 4.86 -28.59
N LYS A 110 4.88 5.59 -27.62
CA LYS A 110 5.29 5.60 -26.21
C LYS A 110 4.66 4.49 -25.36
N ASP A 111 3.36 4.28 -25.54
CA ASP A 111 2.49 3.41 -24.72
C ASP A 111 1.41 2.73 -25.59
N MET A 112 1.62 1.48 -25.96
CA MET A 112 0.71 0.69 -26.80
C MET A 112 -0.56 0.26 -26.06
N SER A 113 -0.64 0.33 -24.73
CA SER A 113 -1.86 0.01 -23.98
C SER A 113 -3.03 0.92 -24.41
N LEU A 114 -2.73 2.16 -24.78
CA LEU A 114 -3.68 3.18 -25.27
C LEU A 114 -4.16 2.92 -26.71
N SER A 115 -3.48 2.04 -27.46
CA SER A 115 -3.91 1.66 -28.81
C SER A 115 -5.27 0.96 -28.79
N ALA A 116 -6.00 1.10 -29.90
CA ALA A 116 -7.43 0.80 -30.10
C ALA A 116 -8.43 1.77 -29.44
N GLY A 117 -8.06 2.51 -28.38
CA GLY A 117 -8.95 3.47 -27.73
C GLY A 117 -9.35 4.66 -28.61
N SER A 118 -10.59 5.12 -28.49
CA SER A 118 -11.13 6.31 -29.17
C SER A 118 -10.86 7.59 -28.38
N LEU A 119 -10.33 8.64 -29.02
CA LEU A 119 -10.19 9.97 -28.41
C LEU A 119 -11.54 10.58 -28.01
N LYS A 120 -11.55 11.39 -26.94
CA LYS A 120 -12.72 12.20 -26.56
C LYS A 120 -13.18 13.07 -27.75
N PRO A 121 -14.50 13.18 -28.04
CA PRO A 121 -14.99 13.85 -29.24
C PRO A 121 -14.54 15.31 -29.40
N ALA A 122 -14.35 16.02 -28.29
CA ALA A 122 -13.84 17.40 -28.29
C ALA A 122 -12.36 17.48 -28.76
N ILE A 123 -11.51 16.56 -28.29
CA ILE A 123 -10.10 16.48 -28.67
C ILE A 123 -9.99 16.15 -30.17
N TYR A 124 -10.71 15.12 -30.61
CA TYR A 124 -10.67 14.72 -32.02
C TYR A 124 -11.25 15.81 -32.95
N ALA A 125 -12.32 16.50 -32.55
CA ALA A 125 -12.84 17.64 -33.31
C ALA A 125 -11.84 18.79 -33.38
N GLY A 126 -11.09 19.08 -32.32
CA GLY A 126 -10.01 20.09 -32.33
C GLY A 126 -8.88 19.73 -33.29
N ILE A 127 -8.42 18.48 -33.26
CA ILE A 127 -7.43 17.94 -34.22
C ILE A 127 -7.94 18.06 -35.66
N LEU A 128 -9.17 17.64 -35.93
CA LEU A 128 -9.75 17.73 -37.27
C LEU A 128 -9.95 19.19 -37.73
N SER A 129 -10.26 20.11 -36.83
CA SER A 129 -10.33 21.55 -37.12
C SER A 129 -8.97 22.12 -37.55
N ALA A 130 -7.88 21.71 -36.88
CA ALA A 130 -6.51 22.06 -37.28
C ALA A 130 -6.11 21.48 -38.66
N LEU A 131 -6.73 20.37 -39.07
CA LEU A 131 -6.62 19.80 -40.43
C LEU A 131 -7.59 20.45 -41.44
N GLY A 132 -8.26 21.55 -41.09
CA GLY A 132 -9.16 22.29 -41.99
C GLY A 132 -10.52 21.63 -42.24
N VAL A 133 -10.95 20.68 -41.40
CA VAL A 133 -12.28 20.05 -41.53
C VAL A 133 -13.37 21.06 -41.14
N PRO A 134 -14.35 21.38 -42.01
CA PRO A 134 -15.35 22.39 -41.73
C PRO A 134 -16.22 22.07 -40.50
N PRO A 135 -16.63 23.07 -39.70
CA PRO A 135 -17.48 22.86 -38.52
C PRO A 135 -18.79 22.11 -38.80
N SER A 136 -19.37 22.25 -40.00
CA SER A 136 -20.55 21.49 -40.43
C SER A 136 -20.29 20.00 -40.55
N VAL A 137 -19.09 19.59 -41.00
CA VAL A 137 -18.66 18.19 -41.05
C VAL A 137 -18.40 17.68 -39.64
N LEU A 138 -17.76 18.48 -38.78
CA LEU A 138 -17.52 18.12 -37.37
C LEU A 138 -18.83 17.88 -36.59
N ALA A 139 -19.81 18.78 -36.73
CA ALA A 139 -21.12 18.63 -36.11
C ALA A 139 -21.86 17.38 -36.62
N ALA A 140 -21.81 17.12 -37.93
CA ALA A 140 -22.44 15.93 -38.52
C ALA A 140 -21.74 14.62 -38.14
N LEU A 141 -20.42 14.63 -37.90
CA LEU A 141 -19.66 13.47 -37.37
C LEU A 141 -20.03 13.15 -35.91
N GLN A 142 -20.43 14.16 -35.13
CA GLN A 142 -20.90 14.01 -33.74
C GLN A 142 -22.38 13.63 -33.65
N SER A 143 -23.14 13.68 -34.75
CA SER A 143 -24.54 13.28 -34.78
C SER A 143 -24.73 11.78 -34.53
N SER A 144 -25.73 11.43 -33.71
CA SER A 144 -26.19 10.06 -33.55
C SER A 144 -26.99 9.54 -34.75
N ASP A 145 -27.43 10.43 -35.65
CA ASP A 145 -28.13 10.07 -36.88
C ASP A 145 -27.16 9.44 -37.92
N PRO A 146 -27.40 8.18 -38.36
CA PRO A 146 -26.62 7.55 -39.41
C PRO A 146 -26.68 8.27 -40.76
N GLU A 147 -27.80 8.92 -41.10
CA GLU A 147 -27.97 9.59 -42.40
C GLU A 147 -27.26 10.95 -42.44
N ALA A 148 -27.19 11.69 -41.33
CA ALA A 148 -26.31 12.85 -41.20
C ALA A 148 -24.81 12.47 -41.16
N SER A 149 -24.45 11.42 -40.42
CA SER A 149 -23.04 11.08 -40.18
C SER A 149 -22.36 10.32 -41.33
N ARG A 150 -23.09 9.53 -42.14
CA ARG A 150 -22.52 8.79 -43.28
C ARG A 150 -21.91 9.72 -44.36
N PRO A 151 -22.60 10.77 -44.87
CA PRO A 151 -22.01 11.73 -45.80
C PRO A 151 -20.82 12.48 -45.19
N ALA A 152 -20.90 12.84 -43.89
CA ALA A 152 -19.82 13.52 -43.18
C ALA A 152 -18.54 12.68 -43.10
N ARG A 153 -18.65 11.37 -42.86
CA ARG A 153 -17.51 10.42 -42.90
C ARG A 153 -16.90 10.29 -44.29
N SER A 154 -17.72 10.30 -45.35
CA SER A 154 -17.22 10.32 -46.74
C SER A 154 -16.45 11.62 -47.05
N ARG A 155 -17.02 12.77 -46.68
CA ARG A 155 -16.37 14.08 -46.86
C ARG A 155 -15.10 14.23 -46.03
N LEU A 156 -15.06 13.70 -44.81
CA LEU A 156 -13.85 13.64 -43.99
C LEU A 156 -12.74 12.86 -44.70
N ARG A 157 -13.05 11.68 -45.24
CA ARG A 157 -12.05 10.87 -45.99
C ARG A 157 -11.51 11.60 -47.21
N GLU A 158 -12.35 12.36 -47.91
CA GLU A 158 -11.93 13.21 -49.04
C GLU A 158 -10.97 14.31 -48.59
N ILE A 159 -11.29 15.02 -47.51
CA ILE A 159 -10.43 16.07 -46.93
C ILE A 159 -9.09 15.48 -46.48
N LEU A 160 -9.10 14.36 -45.74
CA LEU A 160 -7.86 13.73 -45.27
C LEU A 160 -7.01 13.13 -46.40
N ARG A 161 -7.61 12.74 -47.55
CA ARG A 161 -6.89 12.33 -48.77
C ARG A 161 -6.16 13.49 -49.46
N ALA A 162 -6.53 14.74 -49.20
CA ALA A 162 -5.74 15.91 -49.62
C ALA A 162 -4.50 16.14 -48.73
N GLU A 163 -4.27 15.30 -47.73
CA GLU A 163 -3.14 15.33 -46.81
C GLU A 163 -2.90 16.70 -46.13
N PRO A 164 -3.94 17.32 -45.52
CA PRO A 164 -3.77 18.54 -44.72
C PRO A 164 -2.85 18.31 -43.51
N HIS A 165 -2.34 19.40 -42.94
CA HIS A 165 -1.55 19.41 -41.72
C HIS A 165 -1.68 20.76 -40.99
N GLY A 166 -1.47 20.76 -39.67
CA GLY A 166 -1.59 21.96 -38.84
C GLY A 166 -1.30 21.69 -37.37
N SER A 167 -0.92 22.73 -36.62
CA SER A 167 -0.79 22.67 -35.17
C SER A 167 -2.16 22.75 -34.50
N PHE A 168 -2.30 22.09 -33.36
CA PHE A 168 -3.47 22.20 -32.48
C PHE A 168 -3.02 22.50 -31.04
N ASP A 169 -3.79 23.32 -30.35
CA ASP A 169 -3.63 23.60 -28.92
C ASP A 169 -5.02 23.63 -28.28
N LEU A 170 -5.30 22.63 -27.46
CA LEU A 170 -6.53 22.46 -26.69
C LEU A 170 -6.25 22.50 -25.19
N THR A 171 -5.05 22.91 -24.75
CA THR A 171 -4.59 22.89 -23.35
C THR A 171 -5.51 23.63 -22.39
N ARG A 172 -6.22 24.66 -22.88
CA ARG A 172 -7.25 25.41 -22.14
C ARG A 172 -8.49 24.59 -21.76
N ALA A 173 -8.76 23.50 -22.48
CA ALA A 173 -9.93 22.64 -22.28
C ALA A 173 -9.55 21.23 -21.80
N VAL A 174 -8.39 20.72 -22.20
CA VAL A 174 -7.83 19.45 -21.77
C VAL A 174 -6.31 19.64 -21.59
N PRO A 175 -5.75 19.54 -20.37
CA PRO A 175 -4.30 19.61 -20.15
C PRO A 175 -3.54 18.62 -21.03
N GLY A 176 -2.35 18.98 -21.51
CA GLY A 176 -1.54 18.13 -22.40
C GLY A 176 -2.01 18.04 -23.86
N ALA A 177 -3.23 18.47 -24.19
CA ALA A 177 -3.81 18.31 -25.53
C ALA A 177 -3.34 19.35 -26.58
N SER A 178 -2.03 19.42 -26.80
CA SER A 178 -1.39 20.20 -27.87
C SER A 178 -0.46 19.34 -28.71
N GLY A 179 -0.19 19.74 -29.95
CA GLY A 179 0.77 19.07 -30.82
C GLY A 179 0.66 19.50 -32.28
N TYR A 180 1.22 18.67 -33.17
CA TYR A 180 1.12 18.87 -34.62
C TYR A 180 0.44 17.69 -35.29
N ALA A 181 -0.57 17.94 -36.14
CA ALA A 181 -1.31 16.92 -36.87
C ALA A 181 -0.98 16.97 -38.37
N ALA A 182 -0.84 15.80 -39.00
CA ALA A 182 -0.66 15.65 -40.44
C ALA A 182 -1.40 14.41 -40.95
N ALA A 183 -2.29 14.60 -41.93
CA ALA A 183 -2.96 13.49 -42.59
C ALA A 183 -2.07 12.89 -43.70
N TYR A 184 -2.19 11.57 -43.91
CA TYR A 184 -1.50 10.85 -44.98
C TYR A 184 -2.33 9.64 -45.45
N VAL A 185 -2.20 9.24 -46.71
CA VAL A 185 -2.80 7.99 -47.18
C VAL A 185 -1.85 6.82 -46.91
N SER A 186 -2.30 5.86 -46.09
CA SER A 186 -1.55 4.65 -45.79
C SER A 186 -1.48 3.74 -47.01
N VAL A 187 -0.25 3.51 -47.49
CA VAL A 187 0.03 2.75 -48.73
C VAL A 187 -0.47 1.30 -48.65
N ASN A 188 -0.39 0.67 -47.48
CA ASN A 188 -0.85 -0.71 -47.24
C ASN A 188 -2.38 -0.86 -47.19
N THR A 189 -3.13 0.24 -47.07
CA THR A 189 -4.58 0.18 -46.78
C THR A 189 -5.44 1.11 -47.63
N GLU A 190 -4.80 1.94 -48.45
CA GLU A 190 -5.39 3.04 -49.24
C GLU A 190 -6.31 3.97 -48.46
N GLN A 191 -6.17 4.02 -47.12
CA GLN A 191 -7.02 4.80 -46.24
C GLN A 191 -6.24 5.96 -45.63
N PRO A 192 -6.89 7.14 -45.48
CA PRO A 192 -6.29 8.22 -44.74
C PRO A 192 -6.09 7.80 -43.28
N LEU A 193 -4.95 8.16 -42.71
CA LEU A 193 -4.65 8.14 -41.29
C LEU A 193 -4.22 9.54 -40.87
N VAL A 194 -4.36 9.87 -39.58
CA VAL A 194 -3.88 11.13 -39.01
C VAL A 194 -2.68 10.84 -38.13
N LEU A 195 -1.51 11.32 -38.51
CA LEU A 195 -0.33 11.33 -37.66
C LEU A 195 -0.40 12.55 -36.73
N LEU A 196 -0.12 12.35 -35.45
CA LEU A 196 0.12 13.39 -34.47
C LEU A 196 1.57 13.27 -34.00
N ALA A 197 2.24 14.40 -33.80
CA ALA A 197 3.55 14.48 -33.17
C ALA A 197 3.47 15.34 -31.90
N GLY A 198 4.20 14.93 -30.86
CA GLY A 198 4.41 15.70 -29.63
C GLY A 198 3.15 15.92 -28.78
N PHE A 199 2.12 15.10 -28.97
CA PHE A 199 0.93 15.08 -28.13
C PHE A 199 1.10 13.99 -27.07
N ASP A 200 1.21 14.40 -25.80
CA ASP A 200 1.34 13.47 -24.67
C ASP A 200 -0.01 12.82 -24.33
N LEU A 201 -0.46 11.94 -25.22
CA LEU A 201 -1.72 11.23 -25.12
C LEU A 201 -1.62 10.17 -24.01
N ASP A 202 -2.41 10.39 -22.97
CA ASP A 202 -2.65 9.43 -21.88
C ASP A 202 -4.10 8.89 -21.89
N ALA A 203 -4.42 7.98 -20.95
CA ALA A 203 -5.76 7.41 -20.80
C ALA A 203 -6.87 8.45 -20.53
N SER A 204 -6.57 9.60 -19.95
CA SER A 204 -7.53 10.69 -19.70
C SER A 204 -7.98 11.38 -20.98
N HIS A 205 -7.23 11.26 -22.09
CA HIS A 205 -7.63 11.78 -23.40
C HIS A 205 -8.59 10.84 -24.16
N LEU A 206 -8.71 9.60 -23.71
CA LEU A 206 -9.57 8.58 -24.31
C LEU A 206 -11.00 8.64 -23.76
N ARG A 207 -11.92 8.04 -24.52
CA ARG A 207 -13.28 7.74 -24.09
C ARG A 207 -13.26 6.46 -23.27
N VAL A 208 -14.07 6.43 -22.21
CA VAL A 208 -14.55 5.15 -21.69
C VAL A 208 -15.44 4.54 -22.78
N GLU A 209 -15.05 3.37 -23.26
CA GLU A 209 -15.82 2.60 -24.23
C GLU A 209 -16.58 1.48 -23.52
N ASP A 210 -17.81 1.23 -23.96
CA ASP A 210 -18.55 0.04 -23.58
C ASP A 210 -17.95 -1.16 -24.33
N ILE A 211 -17.32 -2.08 -23.57
CA ILE A 211 -16.57 -3.20 -24.13
C ILE A 211 -17.47 -4.44 -24.15
N ASP A 212 -17.84 -4.86 -25.37
CA ASP A 212 -18.46 -6.16 -25.59
C ASP A 212 -17.39 -7.26 -25.45
N TYR A 213 -17.31 -7.88 -24.28
CA TYR A 213 -16.47 -9.06 -24.03
C TYR A 213 -17.09 -10.36 -24.59
N GLY A 214 -18.33 -10.31 -25.09
CA GLY A 214 -19.19 -11.46 -25.26
C GLY A 214 -19.57 -12.13 -23.94
N ASN A 215 -20.23 -13.29 -24.05
CA ASN A 215 -20.52 -14.18 -22.93
C ASN A 215 -19.64 -15.44 -23.08
N PRO A 216 -18.41 -15.45 -22.54
CA PRO A 216 -17.56 -16.64 -22.58
C PRO A 216 -18.02 -17.68 -21.54
N ALA A 217 -17.87 -18.96 -21.87
CA ALA A 217 -18.17 -20.05 -20.93
C ALA A 217 -17.20 -20.11 -19.74
N ILE A 218 -15.97 -19.61 -19.92
CA ILE A 218 -14.91 -19.58 -18.91
C ILE A 218 -14.13 -18.27 -19.00
N THR A 219 -13.70 -17.75 -17.85
CA THR A 219 -12.94 -16.51 -17.71
C THR A 219 -11.51 -16.78 -17.25
N ALA A 220 -10.61 -15.81 -17.39
CA ALA A 220 -9.21 -15.90 -16.96
C ALA A 220 -9.08 -16.22 -15.45
N ARG A 221 -10.04 -15.79 -14.62
CA ARG A 221 -10.12 -16.10 -13.17
C ARG A 221 -10.38 -17.58 -12.87
N GLN A 222 -10.92 -18.32 -13.82
CA GLN A 222 -11.32 -19.74 -13.67
C GLN A 222 -10.27 -20.70 -14.27
N VAL A 223 -9.17 -20.17 -14.81
CA VAL A 223 -8.07 -20.97 -15.37
C VAL A 223 -7.16 -21.41 -14.23
N VAL A 224 -7.25 -22.69 -13.87
CA VAL A 224 -6.49 -23.29 -12.74
C VAL A 224 -5.74 -24.57 -13.13
N ASP A 225 -6.00 -25.12 -14.32
CA ASP A 225 -5.46 -26.38 -14.80
C ASP A 225 -5.32 -26.43 -16.33
N ARG A 226 -4.92 -27.60 -16.86
CA ARG A 226 -4.76 -27.84 -18.31
C ARG A 226 -6.06 -27.71 -19.09
N GLU A 227 -7.16 -28.26 -18.59
CA GLU A 227 -8.43 -28.31 -19.32
C GLU A 227 -9.10 -26.93 -19.36
N THR A 228 -9.13 -26.23 -18.22
CA THR A 228 -9.62 -24.85 -18.11
C THR A 228 -8.79 -23.89 -18.98
N LEU A 229 -7.47 -24.04 -19.04
CA LEU A 229 -6.61 -23.24 -19.94
C LEU A 229 -6.94 -23.48 -21.43
N LYS A 230 -7.14 -24.75 -21.81
CA LYS A 230 -7.53 -25.14 -23.19
C LYS A 230 -8.92 -24.59 -23.55
N GLU A 231 -9.88 -24.68 -22.63
CA GLU A 231 -11.23 -24.13 -22.84
C GLU A 231 -11.17 -22.61 -22.99
N PHE A 232 -10.43 -21.91 -22.13
CA PHE A 232 -10.27 -20.46 -22.17
C PHE A 232 -9.70 -19.94 -23.49
N VAL A 233 -8.60 -20.52 -23.98
CA VAL A 233 -8.04 -20.15 -25.29
C VAL A 233 -9.00 -20.48 -26.45
N THR A 234 -9.80 -21.54 -26.31
CA THR A 234 -10.81 -21.92 -27.32
C THR A 234 -12.03 -20.97 -27.32
N GLU A 235 -12.50 -20.54 -26.15
CA GLU A 235 -13.53 -19.50 -26.01
C GLU A 235 -13.04 -18.16 -26.54
N ALA A 236 -11.78 -17.78 -26.26
CA ALA A 236 -11.17 -16.57 -26.80
C ALA A 236 -11.10 -16.60 -28.34
N LEU A 237 -10.78 -17.77 -28.93
CA LEU A 237 -10.83 -17.96 -30.37
C LEU A 237 -12.26 -17.82 -30.93
N ARG A 238 -13.28 -18.35 -30.25
CA ARG A 238 -14.70 -18.17 -30.63
C ARG A 238 -15.14 -16.71 -30.51
N PHE A 239 -14.68 -15.99 -29.51
CA PHE A 239 -14.90 -14.54 -29.35
C PHE A 239 -14.28 -13.75 -30.51
N LEU A 240 -12.98 -13.94 -30.79
CA LEU A 240 -12.31 -13.32 -31.95
C LEU A 240 -13.01 -13.68 -33.26
N GLY A 241 -13.38 -14.95 -33.45
CA GLY A 241 -14.10 -15.41 -34.63
C GLY A 241 -15.42 -14.68 -34.83
N ARG A 242 -16.27 -14.59 -33.80
CA ARG A 242 -17.55 -13.86 -33.84
C ARG A 242 -17.32 -12.37 -34.13
N THR A 243 -16.46 -11.71 -33.36
CA THR A 243 -16.17 -10.27 -33.46
C THR A 243 -15.65 -9.89 -34.85
N LEU A 244 -14.77 -10.71 -35.44
CA LEU A 244 -14.16 -10.44 -36.74
C LEU A 244 -14.99 -10.88 -37.96
N SER A 245 -15.93 -11.82 -37.80
CA SER A 245 -16.78 -12.31 -38.90
C SER A 245 -17.91 -11.35 -39.27
N GLY A 246 -18.29 -10.43 -38.38
CA GLY A 246 -19.30 -9.40 -38.67
C GLY A 246 -18.83 -8.32 -39.66
N ALA A 247 -17.52 -8.22 -39.91
CA ALA A 247 -16.93 -7.19 -40.77
C ALA A 247 -16.96 -7.57 -42.25
N ARG A 248 -17.57 -6.73 -43.08
CA ARG A 248 -17.65 -6.89 -44.55
C ARG A 248 -16.61 -6.07 -45.30
N THR A 249 -16.01 -5.09 -44.63
CA THR A 249 -14.97 -4.22 -45.18
C THR A 249 -13.70 -4.24 -44.33
N THR A 250 -12.57 -3.83 -44.91
CA THR A 250 -11.30 -3.70 -44.19
C THR A 250 -11.38 -2.68 -43.04
N ALA A 251 -12.21 -1.65 -43.18
CA ALA A 251 -12.43 -0.64 -42.13
C ALA A 251 -13.20 -1.23 -40.94
N GLU A 252 -14.30 -1.95 -41.20
CA GLU A 252 -15.04 -2.68 -40.16
C GLU A 252 -14.16 -3.75 -39.49
N SER A 253 -13.32 -4.44 -40.27
CA SER A 253 -12.38 -5.44 -39.74
C SER A 253 -11.39 -4.83 -38.75
N ARG A 254 -10.91 -3.61 -39.01
CA ARG A 254 -10.02 -2.89 -38.07
C ARG A 254 -10.78 -2.37 -36.84
N ALA A 255 -12.01 -1.89 -37.00
CA ALA A 255 -12.84 -1.48 -35.86
C ALA A 255 -13.20 -2.68 -34.95
N ALA A 256 -13.55 -3.83 -35.53
CA ALA A 256 -13.78 -5.09 -34.82
C ALA A 256 -12.51 -5.57 -34.11
N PHE A 257 -11.36 -5.53 -34.79
CA PHE A 257 -10.08 -5.90 -34.17
C PHE A 257 -9.66 -4.95 -33.04
N ALA A 258 -9.93 -3.64 -33.17
CA ALA A 258 -9.72 -2.65 -32.11
C ALA A 258 -10.56 -2.99 -30.86
N LYS A 259 -11.86 -3.26 -31.02
CA LYS A 259 -12.74 -3.71 -29.92
C LYS A 259 -12.21 -4.99 -29.25
N ALA A 260 -11.83 -5.99 -30.05
CA ALA A 260 -11.25 -7.22 -29.53
C ALA A 260 -9.96 -6.94 -28.74
N ARG A 261 -9.07 -6.06 -29.23
CA ARG A 261 -7.83 -5.70 -28.54
C ARG A 261 -8.09 -5.03 -27.19
N LEU A 262 -9.11 -4.19 -27.07
CA LEU A 262 -9.53 -3.62 -25.78
C LEU A 262 -10.04 -4.73 -24.84
N ALA A 263 -10.96 -5.58 -25.31
CA ALA A 263 -11.52 -6.68 -24.52
C ALA A 263 -10.47 -7.68 -24.01
N LEU A 264 -9.43 -7.97 -24.80
CA LEU A 264 -8.34 -8.89 -24.44
C LEU A 264 -7.29 -8.28 -23.48
N ARG A 265 -7.34 -6.97 -23.22
CA ARG A 265 -6.37 -6.24 -22.38
C ARG A 265 -6.94 -5.72 -21.07
N ASP A 266 -8.26 -5.53 -20.97
CA ASP A 266 -8.90 -5.01 -19.78
C ASP A 266 -8.67 -5.95 -18.58
N PRO A 267 -7.96 -5.53 -17.51
CA PRO A 267 -7.72 -6.35 -16.32
C PRO A 267 -9.00 -6.65 -15.51
N ASN A 268 -10.11 -5.98 -15.79
CA ASN A 268 -11.41 -6.25 -15.18
C ASN A 268 -12.30 -7.16 -16.04
N GLY A 269 -11.93 -7.38 -17.31
CA GLY A 269 -12.66 -8.21 -18.25
C GLY A 269 -12.43 -9.71 -18.04
N PRO A 270 -13.24 -10.58 -18.67
CA PRO A 270 -13.11 -12.03 -18.54
C PRO A 270 -11.87 -12.60 -19.24
N TRP A 271 -11.15 -11.80 -20.02
CA TRP A 271 -10.03 -12.24 -20.88
C TRP A 271 -8.63 -11.98 -20.32
N ARG A 272 -8.53 -11.35 -19.15
CA ARG A 272 -7.26 -11.08 -18.45
C ARG A 272 -7.46 -11.11 -16.94
N HIS A 273 -6.64 -11.85 -16.21
CA HIS A 273 -6.56 -11.78 -14.76
C HIS A 273 -5.19 -12.26 -14.27
N GLY A 274 -4.49 -11.44 -13.49
CA GLY A 274 -3.11 -11.74 -13.05
C GLY A 274 -2.21 -12.13 -14.22
N SER A 275 -1.51 -13.26 -14.06
CA SER A 275 -0.63 -13.86 -15.07
C SER A 275 -1.33 -14.64 -16.19
N VAL A 276 -2.67 -14.79 -16.14
CA VAL A 276 -3.50 -15.39 -17.20
C VAL A 276 -4.01 -14.30 -18.14
N TYR A 277 -3.42 -14.25 -19.33
CA TYR A 277 -3.76 -13.28 -20.39
C TYR A 277 -3.52 -13.88 -21.77
N LEU A 278 -4.21 -13.33 -22.78
CA LEU A 278 -4.12 -13.81 -24.15
C LEU A 278 -3.08 -13.05 -24.97
N TYR A 279 -2.39 -13.77 -25.85
CA TYR A 279 -1.57 -13.21 -26.93
C TYR A 279 -2.06 -13.70 -28.29
N VAL A 280 -1.87 -12.87 -29.32
CA VAL A 280 -2.22 -13.19 -30.71
C VAL A 280 -1.03 -12.89 -31.60
N LEU A 281 -0.48 -13.92 -32.23
CA LEU A 281 0.64 -13.88 -33.16
C LEU A 281 0.12 -13.99 -34.60
N ASP A 282 0.65 -13.21 -35.52
CA ASP A 282 0.39 -13.33 -36.96
C ASP A 282 1.58 -14.01 -37.65
N ARG A 283 1.35 -15.24 -38.13
CA ARG A 283 2.33 -16.05 -38.89
C ARG A 283 2.33 -15.76 -40.39
N THR A 284 1.40 -14.96 -40.89
CA THR A 284 1.46 -14.40 -42.26
C THR A 284 2.28 -13.11 -42.24
N SER A 285 2.08 -12.25 -41.25
CA SER A 285 2.80 -10.98 -41.13
C SER A 285 4.06 -11.02 -40.24
N ASN A 286 4.34 -12.17 -39.63
CA ASN A 286 5.45 -12.43 -38.72
C ASN A 286 5.59 -11.42 -37.55
N ILE A 287 4.46 -11.02 -36.92
CA ILE A 287 4.40 -10.06 -35.80
C ILE A 287 3.51 -10.52 -34.64
N ILE A 288 3.70 -9.91 -33.47
CA ILE A 288 2.75 -9.98 -32.36
C ILE A 288 1.68 -8.91 -32.55
N LEU A 289 0.41 -9.31 -32.74
CA LEU A 289 -0.71 -8.38 -32.96
C LEU A 289 -1.32 -7.88 -31.64
N VAL A 290 -1.50 -8.78 -30.68
CA VAL A 290 -2.08 -8.49 -29.36
C VAL A 290 -1.25 -9.16 -28.29
N HIS A 291 -1.03 -8.46 -27.17
CA HIS A 291 -0.51 -9.04 -25.94
C HIS A 291 -1.25 -8.43 -24.74
N GLY A 292 -2.04 -9.24 -24.03
CA GLY A 292 -2.97 -8.76 -22.99
C GLY A 292 -2.30 -8.06 -21.80
N ALA A 293 -1.16 -8.57 -21.31
CA ALA A 293 -0.44 -7.95 -20.18
C ALA A 293 0.53 -6.83 -20.60
N PHE A 294 1.52 -7.14 -21.45
CA PHE A 294 2.57 -6.22 -21.89
C PHE A 294 2.45 -5.81 -23.38
N PRO A 295 1.45 -5.00 -23.77
CA PRO A 295 1.35 -4.51 -25.15
C PRO A 295 2.61 -3.74 -25.56
N ASP A 296 3.24 -3.03 -24.61
CA ASP A 296 4.44 -2.27 -24.88
C ASP A 296 5.69 -3.08 -25.15
N ARG A 297 5.87 -4.21 -24.45
CA ARG A 297 7.05 -5.04 -24.64
C ARG A 297 7.00 -5.83 -25.95
N TYR A 298 5.80 -6.24 -26.39
CA TYR A 298 5.67 -7.27 -27.43
C TYR A 298 4.96 -6.83 -28.72
N GLU A 299 3.92 -6.00 -28.67
CA GLU A 299 3.10 -5.77 -29.86
C GLU A 299 3.81 -4.96 -30.94
N LEU A 300 3.52 -5.32 -32.20
CA LEU A 300 4.16 -4.82 -33.42
C LEU A 300 5.68 -5.06 -33.50
N ARG A 301 6.23 -5.91 -32.63
CA ARG A 301 7.58 -6.47 -32.81
C ARG A 301 7.54 -7.73 -33.69
N PRO A 302 8.64 -8.04 -34.42
CA PRO A 302 8.77 -9.29 -35.16
C PRO A 302 8.63 -10.54 -34.27
N LEU A 303 8.16 -11.65 -34.83
CA LEU A 303 8.22 -12.98 -34.20
C LEU A 303 9.65 -13.54 -34.25
N VAL A 304 10.58 -12.87 -33.55
CA VAL A 304 11.95 -13.33 -33.35
C VAL A 304 12.07 -14.15 -32.07
N PRO A 305 12.78 -15.28 -32.08
CA PRO A 305 12.96 -16.09 -30.89
C PRO A 305 14.10 -15.49 -30.05
N THR A 306 13.77 -14.47 -29.26
CA THR A 306 14.70 -13.76 -28.35
C THR A 306 14.59 -14.26 -26.92
N VAL A 307 13.36 -14.44 -26.41
CA VAL A 307 13.07 -14.97 -25.09
C VAL A 307 13.60 -16.39 -24.94
N ARG A 308 14.49 -16.59 -23.97
CA ARG A 308 14.93 -17.90 -23.50
C ARG A 308 14.16 -18.30 -22.26
N ASP A 309 13.79 -19.58 -22.23
CA ASP A 309 13.44 -20.32 -21.04
C ASP A 309 14.64 -20.34 -20.10
N VAL A 310 14.45 -19.87 -18.87
CA VAL A 310 15.53 -19.57 -17.92
C VAL A 310 16.21 -20.83 -17.35
N VAL A 311 15.51 -21.96 -17.30
CA VAL A 311 16.05 -23.25 -16.80
C VAL A 311 16.70 -24.07 -17.91
N THR A 312 16.05 -24.17 -19.08
CA THR A 312 16.48 -25.04 -20.19
C THR A 312 17.33 -24.32 -21.24
N GLY A 313 17.38 -22.99 -21.22
CA GLY A 313 18.05 -22.15 -22.22
C GLY A 313 17.43 -22.17 -23.62
N LYS A 314 16.36 -22.97 -23.83
CA LYS A 314 15.63 -23.07 -25.10
C LYS A 314 14.87 -21.79 -25.40
N LEU A 315 14.55 -21.55 -26.66
CA LEU A 315 13.76 -20.37 -27.05
C LEU A 315 12.28 -20.67 -26.84
N VAL A 316 11.53 -19.75 -26.22
CA VAL A 316 10.12 -19.95 -25.87
C VAL A 316 9.23 -19.95 -27.12
N LEU A 317 9.43 -18.96 -28.00
CA LEU A 317 8.59 -18.77 -29.20
C LEU A 317 8.51 -20.00 -30.13
N PRO A 318 9.62 -20.70 -30.47
CA PRO A 318 9.55 -21.92 -31.27
C PRO A 318 8.71 -23.02 -30.61
N GLN A 319 8.82 -23.20 -29.28
CA GLN A 319 8.05 -24.20 -28.53
C GLN A 319 6.55 -23.86 -28.52
N VAL A 320 6.19 -22.58 -28.41
CA VAL A 320 4.80 -22.09 -28.55
C VAL A 320 4.24 -22.35 -29.95
N LEU A 321 5.03 -22.11 -31.01
CA LEU A 321 4.60 -22.34 -32.40
C LEU A 321 4.49 -23.83 -32.75
N GLU A 322 5.37 -24.67 -32.19
CA GLU A 322 5.30 -26.13 -32.27
C GLU A 322 4.03 -26.65 -31.59
N ALA A 323 3.77 -26.25 -30.35
CA ALA A 323 2.54 -26.59 -29.63
C ALA A 323 1.29 -26.14 -30.40
N ALA A 324 1.26 -24.90 -30.90
CA ALA A 324 0.14 -24.36 -31.67
C ALA A 324 -0.19 -25.12 -32.97
N SER A 325 0.80 -25.80 -33.56
CA SER A 325 0.67 -26.55 -34.81
C SER A 325 0.67 -28.07 -34.63
N SER A 326 0.85 -28.57 -33.40
CA SER A 326 0.87 -30.00 -33.05
C SER A 326 -0.43 -30.75 -33.36
N SER A 327 -1.58 -30.05 -33.34
CA SER A 327 -2.87 -30.61 -33.73
C SER A 327 -3.83 -29.51 -34.22
N PRO A 328 -4.95 -29.85 -34.92
CA PRO A 328 -6.00 -28.88 -35.26
C PRO A 328 -6.71 -28.22 -34.06
N GLU A 329 -6.56 -28.80 -32.87
CA GLU A 329 -7.04 -28.19 -31.62
C GLU A 329 -5.99 -27.28 -30.97
N GLY A 330 -4.72 -27.36 -31.35
CA GLY A 330 -3.60 -26.75 -30.64
C GLY A 330 -2.88 -27.75 -29.72
N GLY A 331 -2.09 -27.24 -28.79
CA GLY A 331 -1.27 -28.06 -27.88
C GLY A 331 -0.73 -27.28 -26.69
N PHE A 332 -0.21 -28.04 -25.71
CA PHE A 332 0.42 -27.50 -24.51
C PHE A 332 1.93 -27.35 -24.69
N VAL A 333 2.51 -26.39 -23.97
CA VAL A 333 3.94 -26.18 -23.81
C VAL A 333 4.21 -25.79 -22.36
N GLU A 334 5.28 -26.29 -21.76
CA GLU A 334 5.76 -25.81 -20.45
C GLU A 334 7.06 -25.06 -20.67
N TYR A 335 7.19 -23.88 -20.07
CA TYR A 335 8.38 -23.06 -20.15
C TYR A 335 8.52 -22.15 -18.92
N TYR A 336 9.74 -21.89 -18.50
CA TYR A 336 10.04 -21.03 -17.36
C TYR A 336 10.11 -19.57 -17.82
N PHE A 337 9.29 -18.72 -17.20
CA PHE A 337 9.11 -17.33 -17.55
C PHE A 337 8.66 -16.54 -16.31
N ASP A 338 9.17 -15.33 -16.17
CA ASP A 338 8.88 -14.29 -15.17
C ASP A 338 7.36 -14.05 -14.97
N ASP A 339 6.81 -14.21 -13.76
CA ASP A 339 5.40 -13.93 -13.46
C ASP A 339 5.14 -12.40 -13.36
N PRO A 340 4.32 -11.80 -14.26
CA PRO A 340 3.97 -10.37 -14.22
C PRO A 340 3.34 -9.86 -12.92
N SER A 341 2.88 -10.76 -12.05
CA SER A 341 2.12 -10.48 -10.84
C SER A 341 2.89 -10.80 -9.56
N ASP A 342 4.13 -11.27 -9.65
CA ASP A 342 4.96 -11.60 -8.49
C ASP A 342 6.44 -11.25 -8.75
N ASP A 343 6.82 -10.01 -8.40
CA ASP A 343 8.23 -9.54 -8.46
C ASP A 343 9.16 -10.31 -7.50
N THR A 344 8.64 -11.26 -6.71
CA THR A 344 9.39 -12.13 -5.79
C THR A 344 9.48 -13.58 -6.25
N ASP A 345 9.02 -13.90 -7.46
CA ASP A 345 9.04 -15.27 -7.97
C ASP A 345 10.47 -15.84 -8.04
N SER A 346 10.56 -17.16 -7.92
CA SER A 346 11.75 -17.87 -8.39
C SER A 346 11.44 -18.39 -9.78
N ALA A 347 12.43 -18.24 -10.67
CA ALA A 347 12.51 -18.77 -12.03
C ALA A 347 12.31 -20.31 -12.17
N ASP A 348 11.98 -21.00 -11.08
CA ASP A 348 11.84 -22.44 -10.91
C ASP A 348 10.38 -22.95 -11.04
N ILE A 349 9.39 -22.08 -11.23
CA ILE A 349 7.99 -22.49 -11.48
C ILE A 349 7.72 -22.48 -13.00
N PRO A 350 7.43 -23.63 -13.64
CA PRO A 350 7.13 -23.66 -15.06
C PRO A 350 5.75 -23.07 -15.36
N LYS A 351 5.68 -22.12 -16.29
CA LYS A 351 4.41 -21.66 -16.85
C LYS A 351 3.88 -22.70 -17.83
N LEU A 352 2.66 -23.19 -17.57
CA LEU A 352 1.93 -23.99 -18.53
C LEU A 352 1.29 -23.05 -19.56
N GLY A 353 1.75 -23.11 -20.80
CA GLY A 353 1.11 -22.49 -21.95
C GLY A 353 0.18 -23.44 -22.70
N TYR A 354 -0.86 -22.88 -23.30
CA TYR A 354 -1.65 -23.53 -24.36
C TYR A 354 -1.74 -22.57 -25.55
N ALA A 355 -1.50 -23.10 -26.75
CA ALA A 355 -1.55 -22.33 -27.98
C ALA A 355 -2.25 -23.10 -29.10
N ARG A 356 -2.89 -22.38 -30.01
CA ARG A 356 -3.64 -22.92 -31.14
C ARG A 356 -3.49 -22.06 -32.39
N GLU A 357 -3.13 -22.67 -33.51
CA GLU A 357 -3.18 -22.03 -34.83
C GLU A 357 -4.59 -22.06 -35.42
N PHE A 358 -4.97 -20.97 -36.09
CA PHE A 358 -6.17 -20.88 -36.93
C PHE A 358 -5.91 -20.01 -38.17
N THR A 359 -6.65 -20.25 -39.24
CA THR A 359 -6.61 -19.41 -40.44
C THR A 359 -7.85 -18.54 -40.51
N ARG A 360 -7.66 -17.21 -40.58
CA ARG A 360 -8.71 -16.26 -40.92
C ARG A 360 -8.71 -16.01 -42.43
N VAL A 361 -9.87 -16.10 -43.06
CA VAL A 361 -10.08 -15.62 -44.43
C VAL A 361 -10.74 -14.24 -44.36
N THR A 362 -10.19 -13.26 -45.07
CA THR A 362 -10.76 -11.91 -45.18
C THR A 362 -10.85 -11.53 -46.65
N THR A 363 -12.02 -11.07 -47.10
CA THR A 363 -12.18 -10.56 -48.48
C THR A 363 -11.57 -9.16 -48.58
N ALA A 364 -10.66 -8.96 -49.53
CA ALA A 364 -10.10 -7.66 -49.87
C ALA A 364 -11.10 -6.82 -50.68
N SER A 365 -10.79 -5.53 -50.89
CA SER A 365 -11.65 -4.60 -51.63
C SER A 365 -11.84 -4.94 -53.11
N ASP A 366 -10.96 -5.76 -53.69
CA ASP A 366 -11.05 -6.29 -55.06
C ASP A 366 -11.80 -7.64 -55.14
N GLY A 367 -12.24 -8.18 -54.00
CA GLY A 367 -12.90 -9.49 -53.92
C GLY A 367 -11.96 -10.67 -53.68
N SER A 368 -10.63 -10.48 -53.61
CA SER A 368 -9.68 -11.56 -53.36
C SER A 368 -9.72 -12.07 -51.91
N GLU A 369 -9.41 -13.35 -51.69
CA GLU A 369 -9.30 -13.94 -50.34
C GLU A 369 -7.88 -13.76 -49.77
N ILE A 370 -7.75 -12.93 -48.75
CA ILE A 370 -6.53 -12.86 -47.92
C ILE A 370 -6.64 -13.91 -46.81
N ARG A 371 -5.65 -14.83 -46.76
CA ARG A 371 -5.55 -15.88 -45.73
C ARG A 371 -4.47 -15.51 -44.71
N THR A 372 -4.89 -15.17 -43.51
CA THR A 372 -4.01 -14.82 -42.38
C THR A 372 -3.92 -16.01 -41.42
N ARG A 373 -2.73 -16.55 -41.21
CA ARG A 373 -2.47 -17.59 -40.20
C ARG A 373 -2.19 -16.92 -38.86
N LEU A 374 -3.02 -17.18 -37.87
CA LEU A 374 -2.94 -16.58 -36.55
C LEU A 374 -2.71 -17.69 -35.51
N VAL A 375 -1.88 -17.42 -34.51
CA VAL A 375 -1.78 -18.25 -33.30
C VAL A 375 -2.36 -17.45 -32.14
N ILE A 376 -3.30 -18.04 -31.41
CA ILE A 376 -3.77 -17.53 -30.13
C ILE A 376 -3.27 -18.45 -29.02
N GLY A 377 -2.86 -17.87 -27.89
CA GLY A 377 -2.49 -18.65 -26.71
C GLY A 377 -2.59 -17.86 -25.44
N SER A 378 -2.48 -18.58 -24.33
CA SER A 378 -2.43 -18.08 -22.95
C SER A 378 -1.44 -18.95 -22.17
N GLY A 379 -1.18 -18.59 -20.92
CA GLY A 379 -0.55 -19.50 -19.97
C GLY A 379 -0.98 -19.21 -18.54
N VAL A 380 -0.78 -20.20 -17.68
CA VAL A 380 -1.04 -20.15 -16.24
C VAL A 380 0.17 -20.74 -15.52
N TYR A 381 0.53 -20.18 -14.38
CA TYR A 381 1.43 -20.88 -13.47
C TYR A 381 0.57 -21.90 -12.74
N LEU A 382 0.74 -23.17 -13.11
CA LEU A 382 0.24 -24.24 -12.27
C LEU A 382 1.07 -24.21 -11.00
N ARG A 383 0.56 -23.51 -9.96
CA ARG A 383 1.04 -23.73 -8.61
C ARG A 383 1.01 -25.25 -8.40
N ALA A 384 2.16 -25.84 -8.06
CA ALA A 384 2.17 -27.20 -7.55
C ALA A 384 1.13 -27.27 -6.42
N PRO A 385 0.39 -28.40 -6.26
CA PRO A 385 -0.62 -28.51 -5.21
C PRO A 385 0.01 -28.07 -3.89
N GLU A 386 -0.49 -26.94 -3.39
CA GLU A 386 0.25 -26.11 -2.44
C GLU A 386 0.55 -26.95 -1.22
N THR A 387 1.84 -27.29 -1.03
CA THR A 387 2.22 -28.13 0.09
C THR A 387 1.88 -27.38 1.37
N THR A 388 1.46 -28.11 2.40
CA THR A 388 1.22 -27.56 3.74
C THR A 388 2.35 -26.62 4.17
N ALA A 389 3.60 -26.98 3.83
CA ALA A 389 4.76 -26.14 4.07
C ALA A 389 4.79 -24.83 3.26
N LEU A 390 4.58 -24.86 1.94
CA LEU A 390 4.56 -23.66 1.11
C LEU A 390 3.47 -22.67 1.56
N HIS A 391 2.30 -23.19 1.92
CA HIS A 391 1.20 -22.39 2.47
C HIS A 391 1.62 -21.69 3.77
N GLN A 392 2.13 -22.43 4.75
CA GLN A 392 2.54 -21.87 6.05
C GLN A 392 3.68 -20.87 5.94
N ASN A 393 4.66 -21.13 5.08
CA ASN A 393 5.74 -20.20 4.81
C ASN A 393 5.23 -18.89 4.19
N THR A 394 4.15 -18.95 3.39
CA THR A 394 3.49 -17.76 2.83
C THR A 394 2.77 -16.96 3.91
N VAL A 395 1.97 -17.62 4.77
CA VAL A 395 1.30 -17.00 5.94
C VAL A 395 2.30 -16.30 6.84
N ILE A 396 3.39 -17.00 7.20
CA ILE A 396 4.45 -16.49 8.07
C ILE A 396 5.11 -15.25 7.46
N LYS A 397 5.49 -15.29 6.17
CA LYS A 397 6.10 -14.13 5.49
C LYS A 397 5.16 -12.93 5.45
N SER A 398 3.87 -13.13 5.19
CA SER A 398 2.89 -12.04 5.08
C SER A 398 2.54 -11.40 6.44
N VAL A 399 2.27 -12.21 7.47
CA VAL A 399 1.62 -11.75 8.70
C VAL A 399 2.60 -11.53 9.86
N LEU A 400 3.63 -12.40 10.01
CA LEU A 400 4.56 -12.31 11.13
C LEU A 400 5.31 -10.95 11.19
N PRO A 401 5.77 -10.34 10.07
CA PRO A 401 6.43 -9.04 10.14
C PRO A 401 5.58 -7.92 10.76
N GLN A 402 4.25 -7.92 10.54
CA GLN A 402 3.35 -6.95 11.19
C GLN A 402 3.24 -7.19 12.68
N MET A 403 3.05 -8.44 13.07
CA MET A 403 2.98 -8.85 14.46
C MET A 403 4.28 -8.47 15.20
N MET A 404 5.44 -8.74 14.60
CA MET A 404 6.75 -8.35 15.16
C MET A 404 6.94 -6.83 15.22
N ARG A 405 6.42 -6.07 14.24
CA ARG A 405 6.44 -4.60 14.24
C ARG A 405 5.58 -4.04 15.38
N ALA A 406 4.40 -4.63 15.65
CA ALA A 406 3.54 -4.27 16.78
C ALA A 406 4.16 -4.63 18.15
N MET A 407 4.76 -5.82 18.30
CA MET A 407 5.52 -6.22 19.50
C MET A 407 6.70 -5.28 19.78
N THR A 408 7.43 -4.88 18.73
CA THR A 408 8.55 -3.94 18.82
C THR A 408 8.06 -2.56 19.24
N ALA A 409 6.99 -2.06 18.62
CA ALA A 409 6.38 -0.77 18.98
C ALA A 409 5.89 -0.75 20.43
N SER A 410 5.36 -1.86 20.94
CA SER A 410 4.99 -2.02 22.36
C SER A 410 6.17 -1.84 23.31
N THR A 411 7.28 -2.50 23.02
CA THR A 411 8.53 -2.41 23.78
C THR A 411 9.11 -0.99 23.74
N VAL A 412 9.11 -0.38 22.55
CA VAL A 412 9.60 0.97 22.31
C VAL A 412 8.77 2.03 23.03
N ASP A 413 7.45 1.96 22.91
CA ASP A 413 6.54 2.88 23.59
C ASP A 413 6.74 2.76 25.11
N ALA A 414 6.81 1.56 25.69
CA ALA A 414 7.05 1.38 27.12
C ALA A 414 8.36 2.06 27.60
N VAL A 415 9.45 1.92 26.85
CA VAL A 415 10.73 2.61 27.14
C VAL A 415 10.59 4.14 27.02
N SER A 416 10.03 4.63 25.92
CA SER A 416 9.79 6.06 25.67
C SER A 416 8.93 6.70 26.76
N SER A 417 7.86 6.00 27.19
CA SER A 417 6.97 6.37 28.30
C SER A 417 7.73 6.63 29.58
N ARG A 418 8.54 5.65 29.98
CA ARG A 418 9.27 5.67 31.24
C ARG A 418 10.27 6.81 31.26
N ILE A 419 10.94 7.05 30.14
CA ILE A 419 11.91 8.14 29.96
C ILE A 419 11.23 9.51 30.05
N GLN A 420 10.09 9.70 29.37
CA GLN A 420 9.32 10.95 29.46
C GLN A 420 8.87 11.21 30.90
N GLN A 421 8.34 10.20 31.59
CA GLN A 421 7.97 10.32 33.00
C GLN A 421 9.17 10.70 33.88
N ALA A 422 10.32 10.01 33.73
CA ALA A 422 11.53 10.26 34.52
C ALA A 422 12.23 11.62 34.26
N THR A 423 11.97 12.23 33.10
CA THR A 423 12.54 13.53 32.68
C THR A 423 11.58 14.71 32.88
N SER A 424 10.27 14.46 33.00
CA SER A 424 9.24 15.49 33.23
C SER A 424 9.38 16.27 34.55
N GLY A 425 10.15 15.76 35.51
CA GLY A 425 10.31 16.36 36.83
C GLY A 425 9.11 16.16 37.77
N ALA A 426 8.04 15.53 37.31
CA ALA A 426 6.92 15.13 38.18
C ALA A 426 7.43 14.22 39.31
N PRO A 427 6.95 14.39 40.56
CA PRO A 427 7.35 13.52 41.64
C PRO A 427 6.90 12.09 41.36
N THR A 428 7.81 11.12 41.42
CA THR A 428 7.51 9.69 41.41
C THR A 428 6.76 9.28 42.68
N ALA A 429 5.47 9.62 42.73
CA ALA A 429 4.53 8.94 43.59
C ALA A 429 4.51 7.44 43.23
N ARG A 430 4.24 6.59 44.22
CA ARG A 430 3.89 5.20 43.92
C ARG A 430 2.55 5.24 43.21
N ASP A 431 2.54 4.77 41.98
CA ASP A 431 1.35 4.75 41.13
C ASP A 431 1.12 3.32 40.65
N LEU A 432 -0.15 2.91 40.60
CA LEU A 432 -0.59 1.57 40.24
C LEU A 432 -1.93 1.68 39.50
N SER A 433 -1.94 1.17 38.28
CA SER A 433 -3.08 0.94 37.40
C SER A 433 -3.00 -0.50 36.89
N LEU A 434 -4.08 -1.26 37.02
CA LEU A 434 -4.22 -2.63 36.52
C LEU A 434 -5.61 -2.68 35.84
N ALA A 435 -5.64 -2.76 34.52
CA ALA A 435 -6.83 -2.50 33.70
C ALA A 435 -7.56 -1.18 34.05
N GLY A 436 -6.84 -0.15 34.51
CA GLY A 436 -7.40 1.12 35.00
C GLY A 436 -7.88 1.09 36.45
N ALA A 437 -7.83 -0.06 37.15
CA ALA A 437 -8.10 -0.16 38.59
C ALA A 437 -6.84 0.03 39.43
N SER A 438 -6.93 0.68 40.59
CA SER A 438 -5.73 1.01 41.37
C SER A 438 -5.18 -0.11 42.27
N THR A 439 -5.73 -1.34 42.20
CA THR A 439 -5.29 -2.50 43.01
C THR A 439 -5.47 -3.83 42.26
N LEU A 440 -4.68 -4.85 42.61
CA LEU A 440 -4.78 -6.18 42.01
C LEU A 440 -6.09 -6.93 42.37
N PRO A 441 -6.60 -6.89 43.61
CA PRO A 441 -7.92 -7.44 43.92
C PRO A 441 -9.01 -6.82 43.05
N ALA A 442 -9.02 -5.50 42.86
CA ALA A 442 -9.99 -4.82 42.01
C ALA A 442 -9.90 -5.28 40.54
N ALA A 443 -8.69 -5.45 39.99
CA ALA A 443 -8.52 -5.96 38.62
C ALA A 443 -9.01 -7.41 38.45
N LEU A 444 -8.77 -8.28 39.43
CA LEU A 444 -9.27 -9.67 39.43
C LEU A 444 -10.78 -9.75 39.65
N LEU A 445 -11.36 -8.86 40.46
CA LEU A 445 -12.80 -8.78 40.70
C LEU A 445 -13.58 -8.20 39.52
N ALA A 446 -13.05 -7.16 38.86
CA ALA A 446 -13.61 -6.60 37.63
C ALA A 446 -13.73 -7.66 36.51
N ASN A 447 -12.78 -8.60 36.48
CA ASN A 447 -12.73 -9.69 35.52
C ASN A 447 -13.36 -10.99 36.05
N ARG A 448 -14.00 -10.98 37.22
CA ARG A 448 -14.49 -12.20 37.89
C ARG A 448 -15.44 -13.02 37.03
N GLN A 449 -16.36 -12.38 36.32
CA GLN A 449 -17.32 -13.12 35.50
C GLN A 449 -16.63 -13.81 34.31
N ALA A 450 -15.64 -13.17 33.69
CA ALA A 450 -14.82 -13.74 32.63
C ALA A 450 -13.86 -14.83 33.13
N LEU A 451 -13.36 -14.70 34.37
CA LEU A 451 -12.60 -15.74 35.09
C LEU A 451 -13.48 -16.96 35.42
N GLU A 452 -14.73 -16.75 35.84
CA GLU A 452 -15.69 -17.82 36.18
C GLU A 452 -16.27 -18.51 34.94
N SER A 453 -16.41 -17.81 33.80
CA SER A 453 -16.81 -18.41 32.51
C SER A 453 -15.64 -18.93 31.66
N GLY A 454 -14.39 -18.68 32.05
CA GLY A 454 -13.20 -19.07 31.29
C GLY A 454 -13.00 -18.29 29.97
N THR A 455 -13.70 -17.17 29.79
CA THR A 455 -13.65 -16.32 28.59
C THR A 455 -12.73 -15.11 28.74
N LEU A 456 -12.01 -15.00 29.86
CA LEU A 456 -11.06 -13.92 30.09
C LEU A 456 -9.92 -13.96 29.07
N ASP A 457 -9.81 -12.94 28.22
CA ASP A 457 -8.57 -12.63 27.52
C ASP A 457 -7.61 -11.94 28.51
N PRO A 458 -6.47 -12.57 28.88
CA PRO A 458 -5.50 -11.95 29.77
C PRO A 458 -4.87 -10.68 29.17
N GLY A 459 -4.96 -10.48 27.85
CA GLY A 459 -4.43 -9.33 27.14
C GLY A 459 -5.23 -8.05 27.35
N GLN A 460 -6.56 -8.13 27.33
CA GLN A 460 -7.44 -7.02 27.69
C GLN A 460 -7.24 -6.59 29.16
N LEU A 461 -6.92 -7.54 30.04
CA LEU A 461 -6.54 -7.27 31.44
C LEU A 461 -5.23 -6.49 31.58
N LEU A 462 -4.31 -6.65 30.62
CA LEU A 462 -3.04 -5.93 30.58
C LEU A 462 -3.20 -4.53 29.94
N GLU A 463 -4.19 -4.32 29.08
CA GLU A 463 -4.43 -3.03 28.42
C GLU A 463 -4.56 -1.86 29.42
N GLY A 464 -3.70 -0.85 29.28
CA GLY A 464 -3.68 0.33 30.17
C GLY A 464 -3.17 0.05 31.59
N SER A 465 -2.73 -1.17 31.89
CA SER A 465 -2.01 -1.47 33.15
C SER A 465 -0.67 -0.75 33.17
N SER A 466 -0.32 -0.11 34.29
CA SER A 466 1.02 0.43 34.55
C SER A 466 1.28 0.58 36.04
N PHE A 467 2.54 0.49 36.45
CA PHE A 467 2.92 0.80 37.83
C PHE A 467 4.32 1.37 37.92
N VAL A 468 4.58 2.18 38.95
CA VAL A 468 5.89 2.77 39.21
C VAL A 468 6.18 2.77 40.72
N LEU A 469 7.32 2.19 41.09
CA LEU A 469 7.77 1.98 42.46
C LEU A 469 9.20 2.50 42.63
N ALA A 470 9.35 3.66 43.28
CA ALA A 470 10.64 4.17 43.71
C ALA A 470 11.22 3.29 44.84
N LEU A 471 12.46 2.81 44.65
CA LEU A 471 13.21 1.94 45.54
C LEU A 471 14.27 2.74 46.33
N ASP A 472 13.82 3.71 47.13
CA ASP A 472 14.71 4.46 48.03
C ASP A 472 15.27 3.53 49.12
N THR A 473 16.60 3.51 49.29
CA THR A 473 17.28 2.75 50.34
C THR A 473 17.49 3.63 51.57
N PRO A 474 16.86 3.35 52.74
CA PRO A 474 17.05 4.18 53.93
C PRO A 474 18.45 4.01 54.53
N GLY A 475 19.10 5.11 54.89
CA GLY A 475 20.24 5.11 55.82
C GLY A 475 21.65 5.23 55.22
N THR A 476 21.83 5.18 53.90
CA THR A 476 23.13 5.48 53.26
C THR A 476 23.11 6.87 52.60
N GLY A 477 24.15 7.68 52.82
CA GLY A 477 24.21 9.08 52.38
C GLY A 477 24.29 9.31 50.85
N GLN A 478 24.16 8.26 50.04
CA GLN A 478 24.04 8.32 48.58
C GLN A 478 22.69 7.75 48.17
N ARG A 479 21.73 8.62 47.83
CA ARG A 479 20.47 8.18 47.20
C ARG A 479 20.75 7.61 45.82
N ARG A 480 20.73 6.29 45.69
CA ARG A 480 20.57 5.62 44.39
C ARG A 480 19.08 5.57 44.08
N ASN A 481 18.61 6.53 43.30
CA ASN A 481 17.21 6.60 42.85
C ASN A 481 16.94 5.47 41.83
N LEU A 482 16.75 4.25 42.32
CA LEU A 482 16.28 3.12 41.52
C LEU A 482 14.76 3.16 41.43
N THR A 483 14.22 2.83 40.26
CA THR A 483 12.77 2.72 40.04
C THR A 483 12.47 1.37 39.40
N PHE A 484 11.54 0.62 39.98
CA PHE A 484 10.94 -0.55 39.35
C PHE A 484 9.58 -0.15 38.76
N TRP A 485 9.25 -0.62 37.57
CA TRP A 485 8.03 -0.25 36.87
C TRP A 485 7.52 -1.37 35.98
N GLY A 486 6.30 -1.24 35.53
CA GLY A 486 5.75 -2.11 34.49
C GLY A 486 4.63 -1.43 33.72
N SER A 487 4.28 -2.02 32.58
CA SER A 487 3.13 -1.62 31.77
C SER A 487 2.57 -2.81 30.98
N GLY A 488 1.29 -2.75 30.64
CA GLY A 488 0.66 -3.65 29.69
C GLY A 488 0.14 -2.87 28.48
N ASP A 489 0.05 -3.55 27.36
CA ASP A 489 -0.31 -2.97 26.07
C ASP A 489 -1.12 -3.97 25.25
N TYR A 490 -2.12 -3.47 24.53
CA TYR A 490 -2.91 -4.20 23.55
C TYR A 490 -2.98 -3.36 22.27
N ARG A 491 -2.86 -4.02 21.12
CA ARG A 491 -2.91 -3.39 19.79
C ARG A 491 -3.67 -4.30 18.85
N LYS A 492 -4.52 -3.73 17.98
CA LYS A 492 -5.01 -4.42 16.78
C LYS A 492 -4.19 -4.00 15.55
N PHE A 493 -4.17 -4.86 14.55
CA PHE A 493 -3.62 -4.60 13.23
C PHE A 493 -4.38 -5.45 12.19
N SER A 494 -4.63 -4.89 11.03
CA SER A 494 -5.20 -5.61 9.88
C SER A 494 -4.50 -5.16 8.60
N GLY A 495 -4.66 -5.91 7.52
CA GLY A 495 -4.05 -5.57 6.23
C GLY A 495 -4.03 -6.72 5.24
N GLY A 496 -3.14 -6.59 4.26
CA GLY A 496 -3.01 -7.54 3.15
C GLY A 496 -3.92 -7.22 1.95
N ASN A 497 -3.94 -8.14 0.98
CA ASN A 497 -4.60 -7.97 -0.31
C ASN A 497 -5.60 -9.13 -0.53
N PRO A 498 -6.88 -8.87 -0.85
CA PRO A 498 -7.90 -9.90 -1.14
C PRO A 498 -7.53 -10.91 -2.25
N GLN A 499 -6.55 -10.61 -3.09
CA GLN A 499 -6.06 -11.50 -4.15
C GLN A 499 -4.91 -12.42 -3.70
N ALA A 500 -4.32 -12.19 -2.52
CA ALA A 500 -3.18 -12.92 -2.00
C ALA A 500 -3.44 -13.47 -0.59
N MET A 501 -3.67 -12.58 0.37
CA MET A 501 -3.98 -12.89 1.76
C MET A 501 -4.50 -11.63 2.47
N THR A 502 -5.60 -11.74 3.20
CA THR A 502 -6.05 -10.72 4.16
C THR A 502 -5.88 -11.24 5.57
N TYR A 503 -5.63 -10.35 6.53
CA TYR A 503 -5.48 -10.71 7.94
C TYR A 503 -6.00 -9.63 8.89
N ASP A 504 -6.51 -10.06 10.03
CA ASP A 504 -6.86 -9.23 11.19
C ASP A 504 -6.29 -9.91 12.45
N GLY A 505 -5.58 -9.13 13.26
CA GLY A 505 -4.88 -9.64 14.42
C GLY A 505 -4.69 -8.61 15.52
N ASN A 506 -4.16 -9.11 16.63
CA ASN A 506 -3.81 -8.31 17.78
C ASN A 506 -2.48 -8.73 18.39
N VAL A 507 -1.88 -7.83 19.16
CA VAL A 507 -0.70 -8.08 19.99
C VAL A 507 -0.97 -7.57 21.39
N THR A 508 -0.82 -8.49 22.34
CA THR A 508 -0.77 -8.23 23.78
C THR A 508 0.69 -8.19 24.23
N SER A 509 1.04 -7.28 25.14
CA SER A 509 2.34 -7.27 25.80
C SER A 509 2.25 -6.98 27.29
N ALA A 510 3.16 -7.58 28.06
CA ALA A 510 3.50 -7.23 29.43
C ALA A 510 4.97 -6.83 29.51
N ASN A 511 5.23 -5.66 30.11
CA ASN A 511 6.53 -5.03 30.23
C ASN A 511 6.88 -4.84 31.72
N LEU A 512 8.09 -5.25 32.13
CA LEU A 512 8.61 -5.11 33.50
C LEU A 512 10.03 -4.55 33.46
N GLY A 513 10.23 -3.36 33.99
CA GLY A 513 11.51 -2.64 33.90
C GLY A 513 12.09 -2.21 35.25
N ILE A 514 13.40 -2.04 35.27
CA ILE A 514 14.12 -1.37 36.37
C ILE A 514 15.14 -0.40 35.79
N ASP A 515 15.17 0.82 36.33
CA ASP A 515 16.12 1.87 35.95
C ASP A 515 16.68 2.64 37.13
N GLY A 516 17.75 3.39 36.88
CA GLY A 516 18.28 4.37 37.81
C GLY A 516 19.06 5.48 37.10
N LYS A 517 19.17 6.63 37.77
CA LYS A 517 20.00 7.74 37.28
C LYS A 517 21.48 7.41 37.47
N LEU A 518 22.23 7.34 36.36
CA LEU A 518 23.69 7.16 36.34
C LEU A 518 24.45 8.48 36.51
N GLY A 519 23.77 9.60 36.27
CA GLY A 519 24.30 10.96 36.41
C GLY A 519 23.15 11.97 36.45
N PRO A 520 23.44 13.29 36.43
CA PRO A 520 22.39 14.32 36.43
C PRO A 520 21.47 14.22 35.19
N ASN A 521 22.05 13.80 34.06
CA ASN A 521 21.46 13.85 32.73
C ASN A 521 21.33 12.46 32.06
N THR A 522 21.52 11.36 32.81
CA THR A 522 21.55 10.01 32.24
C THR A 522 20.72 9.05 33.08
N LEU A 523 19.75 8.41 32.42
CA LEU A 523 18.98 7.28 32.95
C LEU A 523 19.41 6.02 32.20
N ALA A 524 19.59 4.90 32.91
CA ALA A 524 19.79 3.61 32.28
C ALA A 524 18.98 2.54 33.00
N GLY A 525 18.51 1.55 32.26
CA GLY A 525 17.69 0.47 32.79
C GLY A 525 17.67 -0.76 31.90
N VAL A 526 16.91 -1.75 32.35
CA VAL A 526 16.62 -2.97 31.61
C VAL A 526 15.12 -3.23 31.67
N LEU A 527 14.57 -3.74 30.58
CA LEU A 527 13.16 -4.12 30.42
C LEU A 527 13.08 -5.59 30.02
N LEU A 528 12.37 -6.39 30.82
CA LEU A 528 11.90 -7.71 30.42
C LEU A 528 10.48 -7.54 29.83
N ALA A 529 10.28 -7.97 28.59
CA ALA A 529 8.97 -7.91 27.93
C ALA A 529 8.53 -9.31 27.51
N ARG A 530 7.25 -9.63 27.66
CA ARG A 530 6.61 -10.79 27.06
C ARG A 530 5.44 -10.32 26.22
N ALA A 531 5.45 -10.69 24.95
CA ALA A 531 4.37 -10.37 24.02
C ALA A 531 3.80 -11.65 23.41
N THR A 532 2.49 -11.65 23.17
CA THR A 532 1.77 -12.69 22.44
C THR A 532 0.89 -12.00 21.42
N GLY A 533 1.02 -12.38 20.16
CA GLY A 533 0.16 -11.93 19.08
C GLY A 533 -0.62 -13.09 18.48
N LYS A 534 -1.80 -12.76 17.98
CA LYS A 534 -2.72 -13.66 17.26
C LYS A 534 -3.22 -12.94 16.02
N ALA A 535 -3.32 -13.63 14.89
CA ALA A 535 -3.87 -13.08 13.67
C ALA A 535 -4.66 -14.14 12.92
N ASN A 536 -5.95 -13.87 12.71
CA ASN A 536 -6.76 -14.62 11.76
C ASN A 536 -6.35 -14.18 10.36
N TYR A 537 -6.13 -15.13 9.46
CA TYR A 537 -5.86 -14.86 8.05
C TYR A 537 -6.86 -15.58 7.16
N THR A 538 -7.01 -15.08 5.94
CA THR A 538 -7.74 -15.73 4.85
C THR A 538 -6.90 -15.61 3.59
N ASP A 539 -6.56 -16.74 2.98
CA ASP A 539 -5.69 -16.78 1.80
C ASP A 539 -6.42 -16.52 0.48
N SER A 540 -5.68 -16.52 -0.64
CA SER A 540 -6.22 -16.36 -2.00
C SER A 540 -7.25 -17.43 -2.41
N ASN A 541 -7.32 -18.55 -1.70
CA ASN A 541 -8.27 -19.64 -1.91
C ASN A 541 -9.46 -19.57 -0.94
N ALA A 542 -9.60 -18.48 -0.19
CA ALA A 542 -10.58 -18.28 0.88
C ALA A 542 -10.52 -19.33 2.01
N ARG A 543 -9.34 -19.92 2.26
CA ARG A 543 -9.10 -20.78 3.43
C ARG A 543 -8.76 -19.92 4.64
N PRO A 544 -9.50 -20.02 5.75
CA PRO A 544 -9.16 -19.36 7.00
C PRO A 544 -8.11 -20.14 7.79
N GLY A 545 -7.35 -19.43 8.63
CA GLY A 545 -6.47 -20.02 9.66
C GLY A 545 -6.07 -18.97 10.70
N GLU A 546 -5.32 -19.39 11.73
CA GLU A 546 -4.75 -18.50 12.76
C GLU A 546 -3.22 -18.59 12.76
N LEU A 547 -2.54 -17.45 12.83
CA LEU A 547 -1.13 -17.35 13.18
C LEU A 547 -1.02 -16.85 14.63
N THR A 548 -0.43 -17.65 15.51
CA THR A 548 -0.06 -17.24 16.88
C THR A 548 1.45 -17.07 16.97
N SER A 549 1.94 -16.07 17.69
CA SER A 549 3.34 -15.99 18.09
C SER A 549 3.50 -15.47 19.50
N THR A 550 4.42 -16.06 20.26
CA THR A 550 4.79 -15.60 21.60
C THR A 550 6.29 -15.33 21.66
N VAL A 551 6.69 -14.19 22.21
CA VAL A 551 8.10 -13.79 22.37
C VAL A 551 8.33 -13.30 23.79
N THR A 552 9.39 -13.79 24.44
CA THR A 552 9.95 -13.19 25.66
C THR A 552 11.30 -12.56 25.35
N SER A 553 11.53 -11.33 25.78
CA SER A 553 12.70 -10.54 25.42
C SER A 553 13.30 -9.72 26.56
N PHE A 554 14.60 -9.47 26.46
CA PHE A 554 15.40 -8.65 27.36
C PHE A 554 15.96 -7.45 26.60
N ASN A 555 15.68 -6.26 27.11
CA ASN A 555 15.83 -4.98 26.42
C ASN A 555 16.55 -3.96 27.32
N PRO A 556 17.89 -3.90 27.34
CA PRO A 556 18.64 -2.80 27.95
C PRO A 556 18.40 -1.48 27.20
N TYR A 557 18.14 -0.41 27.95
CA TYR A 557 17.91 0.93 27.42
C TYR A 557 18.69 2.01 28.16
N VAL A 558 18.94 3.11 27.46
CA VAL A 558 19.61 4.30 27.99
C VAL A 558 18.94 5.56 27.46
N ASN A 559 18.86 6.58 28.30
CA ASN A 559 18.45 7.94 27.94
C ASN A 559 19.52 8.94 28.38
N TRP A 560 19.72 9.95 27.55
CA TRP A 560 20.54 11.12 27.83
C TRP A 560 19.75 12.40 27.55
N GLN A 561 19.75 13.32 28.51
CA GLN A 561 19.09 14.63 28.43
C GLN A 561 20.14 15.71 28.21
N ALA A 562 20.11 16.38 27.06
CA ALA A 562 20.95 17.54 26.78
C ALA A 562 20.56 18.75 27.65
N SER A 563 21.47 19.71 27.79
CA SER A 563 21.21 20.98 28.50
C SER A 563 19.99 21.73 27.97
N ASP A 564 19.71 21.57 26.67
CA ASP A 564 18.74 22.36 25.93
C ASP A 564 17.35 21.68 25.91
N GLY A 565 17.13 20.68 26.77
CA GLY A 565 15.86 19.96 26.91
C GLY A 565 15.62 18.85 25.87
N ILE A 566 16.58 18.61 24.97
CA ILE A 566 16.54 17.49 24.02
C ILE A 566 16.83 16.18 24.76
N ASN A 567 15.90 15.23 24.70
CA ASN A 567 16.11 13.87 25.20
C ASN A 567 16.45 12.95 24.02
N LEU A 568 17.57 12.24 24.12
CA LEU A 568 17.91 11.11 23.24
C LEU A 568 17.73 9.81 24.02
N TRP A 569 17.27 8.75 23.36
CA TRP A 569 17.21 7.42 23.95
C TRP A 569 17.53 6.33 22.93
N ALA A 570 18.00 5.19 23.43
CA ALA A 570 18.21 3.99 22.64
C ALA A 570 17.91 2.74 23.47
N THR A 571 17.44 1.69 22.82
CA THR A 571 17.24 0.35 23.37
C THR A 571 17.64 -0.70 22.34
N VAL A 572 18.23 -1.80 22.81
CA VAL A 572 18.48 -2.99 21.98
C VAL A 572 17.86 -4.19 22.67
N GLY A 573 17.32 -5.12 21.90
CA GLY A 573 16.56 -6.25 22.42
C GLY A 573 17.02 -7.56 21.84
N ILE A 574 17.03 -8.59 22.67
CA ILE A 574 17.13 -9.98 22.25
C ILE A 574 16.01 -10.78 22.90
N GLY A 575 15.44 -11.73 22.19
CA GLY A 575 14.36 -12.56 22.68
C GLY A 575 14.28 -13.91 22.00
N SER A 576 13.42 -14.76 22.55
CA SER A 576 13.10 -16.07 22.03
C SER A 576 11.65 -16.42 22.34
N GLY A 577 11.11 -17.36 21.59
CA GLY A 577 9.78 -17.90 21.76
C GLY A 577 9.41 -18.77 20.57
N GLU A 578 8.18 -18.66 20.10
CA GLU A 578 7.58 -19.62 19.17
C GLU A 578 6.63 -18.92 18.20
N VAL A 579 6.47 -19.51 17.01
CA VAL A 579 5.37 -19.20 16.08
C VAL A 579 4.61 -20.48 15.78
N GLU A 580 3.29 -20.38 15.75
CA GLU A 580 2.35 -21.45 15.47
C GLU A 580 1.42 -21.02 14.32
N VAL A 581 1.27 -21.86 13.30
CA VAL A 581 0.24 -21.71 12.26
C VAL A 581 -0.79 -22.81 12.46
N GLU A 582 -2.05 -22.43 12.67
CA GLU A 582 -3.18 -23.35 12.68
C GLU A 582 -3.97 -23.22 11.37
N ASP A 583 -4.05 -24.33 10.64
CA ASP A 583 -4.80 -24.44 9.39
C ASP A 583 -5.60 -25.76 9.33
N SER A 584 -6.32 -26.01 8.23
CA SER A 584 -7.14 -27.22 8.04
C SER A 584 -6.39 -28.58 8.15
N SER A 585 -5.05 -28.57 8.13
CA SER A 585 -4.18 -29.73 8.32
C SER A 585 -3.67 -29.91 9.74
N GLY A 586 -3.88 -28.93 10.64
CA GLY A 586 -3.48 -28.95 12.04
C GLY A 586 -2.69 -27.71 12.48
N THR A 587 -2.09 -27.79 13.66
CA THR A 587 -1.20 -26.77 14.23
C THR A 587 0.26 -27.11 13.95
N HIS A 588 1.04 -26.15 13.47
CA HIS A 588 2.42 -26.31 13.03
C HIS A 588 3.30 -25.25 13.66
N ALA A 589 4.35 -25.67 14.39
CA ALA A 589 5.15 -24.79 15.23
C ALA A 589 6.60 -24.66 14.75
N SER A 590 7.26 -23.55 15.10
CA SER A 590 8.70 -23.37 14.94
C SER A 590 9.30 -22.40 15.98
N ASP A 591 10.51 -22.71 16.47
CA ASP A 591 11.27 -21.83 17.36
C ASP A 591 11.55 -20.47 16.70
N LEU A 592 11.17 -19.40 17.39
CA LEU A 592 11.36 -18.01 16.99
C LEU A 592 12.47 -17.36 17.82
N SER A 593 13.53 -16.93 17.16
CA SER A 593 14.53 -16.02 17.71
C SER A 593 14.21 -14.58 17.32
N TRP A 594 14.34 -13.64 18.27
CA TRP A 594 14.05 -12.22 18.05
C TRP A 594 15.23 -11.32 18.40
N ARG A 595 15.42 -10.27 17.60
CA ARG A 595 16.36 -9.18 17.88
C ARG A 595 15.75 -7.86 17.47
N MET A 596 15.95 -6.81 18.26
CA MET A 596 15.58 -5.45 17.89
C MET A 596 16.67 -4.43 18.20
N ALA A 597 16.58 -3.28 17.54
CA ALA A 597 17.26 -2.05 17.93
C ALA A 597 16.33 -0.87 17.65
N ALA A 598 16.21 0.05 18.61
CA ALA A 598 15.46 1.27 18.42
C ALA A 598 16.16 2.46 19.08
N ALA A 599 15.94 3.64 18.52
CA ALA A 599 16.42 4.90 19.06
C ALA A 599 15.43 6.01 18.77
N GLY A 600 15.39 7.02 19.64
CA GLY A 600 14.51 8.16 19.47
C GLY A 600 15.03 9.45 20.08
N VAL A 601 14.39 10.53 19.68
CA VAL A 601 14.64 11.91 20.10
C VAL A 601 13.30 12.56 20.45
N ASN A 602 13.26 13.32 21.54
CA ASN A 602 12.13 14.17 21.89
C ASN A 602 12.66 15.46 22.53
N GLY A 603 12.43 16.60 21.88
CA GLY A 603 12.96 17.89 22.34
C GLY A 603 12.10 19.09 21.95
N PRO A 604 12.18 20.20 22.71
CA PRO A 604 11.57 21.46 22.30
C PRO A 604 12.30 22.03 21.08
N LEU A 605 11.54 22.59 20.15
CA LEU A 605 12.02 23.44 19.05
C LEU A 605 11.90 24.92 19.43
N VAL A 606 10.75 25.31 19.97
CA VAL A 606 10.42 26.68 20.37
C VAL A 606 9.51 26.62 21.60
N ALA A 607 9.74 27.51 22.57
CA ALA A 607 8.75 27.88 23.59
C ALA A 607 8.60 29.40 23.55
N SER A 608 7.38 29.91 23.38
CA SER A 608 7.13 31.35 23.25
C SER A 608 5.73 31.76 23.71
N ASP A 609 5.69 32.82 24.50
CA ASP A 609 4.51 33.56 24.93
C ASP A 609 4.01 34.60 23.89
N GLN A 610 4.74 34.76 22.78
CA GLN A 610 4.45 35.74 21.73
C GLN A 610 3.80 35.13 20.47
N LEU A 611 3.88 33.80 20.28
CA LEU A 611 3.28 33.13 19.12
C LEU A 611 1.75 33.18 19.12
N ILE A 612 1.14 32.98 20.30
CA ILE A 612 -0.30 33.06 20.54
C ILE A 612 -0.47 33.81 21.86
N SER A 613 -1.22 34.91 21.84
CA SER A 613 -1.41 35.77 23.02
C SER A 613 -2.21 35.09 24.12
N GLY A 614 -1.75 35.19 25.37
CA GLY A 614 -2.49 34.74 26.55
C GLY A 614 -2.10 33.35 27.07
N GLY A 615 -0.94 32.83 26.68
CA GLY A 615 -0.38 31.56 27.14
C GLY A 615 1.01 31.31 26.57
N THR A 616 1.61 30.16 26.87
CA THR A 616 2.90 29.73 26.31
C THR A 616 2.70 28.66 25.25
N THR A 617 3.06 28.97 23.99
CA THR A 617 3.09 27.99 22.89
C THR A 617 4.41 27.22 22.92
N ASN A 618 4.34 25.90 22.98
CA ASN A 618 5.46 24.98 22.88
C ASN A 618 5.37 24.21 21.56
N LEU A 619 6.45 24.22 20.79
CA LEU A 619 6.63 23.37 19.62
C LEU A 619 7.72 22.33 19.94
N ARG A 620 7.45 21.06 19.67
CA ARG A 620 8.37 19.94 19.93
C ARG A 620 8.54 19.07 18.69
N VAL A 621 9.72 18.48 18.56
CA VAL A 621 9.98 17.40 17.59
C VAL A 621 10.10 16.08 18.34
N LYS A 622 9.43 15.04 17.83
CA LYS A 622 9.61 13.64 18.24
C LYS A 622 10.10 12.87 17.01
N GLY A 623 11.16 12.09 17.16
CA GLY A 623 11.69 11.24 16.10
C GLY A 623 12.00 9.86 16.67
N GLU A 624 11.73 8.82 15.90
CA GLU A 624 11.92 7.43 16.31
C GLU A 624 12.32 6.57 15.12
N THR A 625 13.18 5.59 15.36
CA THR A 625 13.46 4.50 14.43
C THR A 625 13.54 3.19 15.20
N ALA A 626 12.92 2.15 14.67
CA ALA A 626 12.93 0.81 15.20
C ALA A 626 13.20 -0.20 14.09
N PHE A 627 14.00 -1.21 14.40
CA PHE A 627 14.34 -2.33 13.53
C PHE A 627 14.13 -3.62 14.31
N THR A 628 13.51 -4.60 13.69
CA THR A 628 13.27 -5.93 14.25
C THR A 628 13.69 -7.00 13.25
N ARG A 629 14.25 -8.10 13.77
CA ARG A 629 14.56 -9.32 13.04
C ARG A 629 14.00 -10.52 13.79
N ALA A 630 13.21 -11.32 13.10
CA ALA A 630 12.76 -12.64 13.50
C ALA A 630 13.57 -13.69 12.72
N GLY A 631 14.08 -14.72 13.39
CA GLY A 631 14.73 -15.87 12.76
C GLY A 631 14.06 -17.15 13.22
N LEU A 632 13.48 -17.90 12.28
CA LEU A 632 12.80 -19.16 12.51
C LEU A 632 13.77 -20.34 12.30
N ALA A 633 13.76 -21.28 13.23
CA ALA A 633 14.58 -22.49 13.14
C ALA A 633 14.09 -23.47 12.04
N GLY A 634 12.82 -23.35 11.64
CA GLY A 634 12.11 -24.31 10.81
C GLY A 634 11.51 -25.46 11.63
N SER A 635 10.79 -26.36 10.95
CA SER A 635 10.22 -27.61 11.44
C SER A 635 9.99 -28.55 10.23
N GLU A 636 9.17 -29.60 10.35
CA GLU A 636 8.83 -30.45 9.20
C GLU A 636 7.96 -29.72 8.15
N SER A 637 7.27 -28.66 8.57
CA SER A 637 6.32 -27.91 7.75
C SER A 637 6.65 -26.41 7.64
N ILE A 638 7.37 -25.82 8.60
CA ILE A 638 7.85 -24.43 8.49
C ILE A 638 9.31 -24.43 8.01
N GLU A 639 9.65 -23.63 7.00
CA GLU A 639 11.04 -23.46 6.56
C GLU A 639 11.84 -22.59 7.55
N SER A 640 13.13 -22.89 7.69
CA SER A 640 14.03 -21.96 8.37
C SER A 640 14.20 -20.70 7.53
N MET A 641 13.85 -19.56 8.11
CA MET A 641 13.87 -18.27 7.42
C MET A 641 14.23 -17.13 8.38
N THR A 642 14.60 -15.98 7.82
CA THR A 642 14.81 -14.74 8.58
C THR A 642 13.95 -13.64 8.00
N LEU A 643 13.12 -13.03 8.84
CA LEU A 643 12.25 -11.91 8.50
C LEU A 643 12.74 -10.65 9.22
N ASN A 644 12.58 -9.51 8.57
CA ASN A 644 13.00 -8.20 9.03
C ASN A 644 11.81 -7.25 8.91
N ALA A 645 11.66 -6.34 9.87
CA ALA A 645 10.79 -5.18 9.70
C ALA A 645 11.46 -3.93 10.29
N SER A 646 11.15 -2.78 9.71
CA SER A 646 11.54 -1.48 10.25
C SER A 646 10.32 -0.56 10.36
N ARG A 647 10.45 0.43 11.24
CA ARG A 647 9.56 1.58 11.38
C ARG A 647 10.40 2.82 11.62
N HIS A 648 10.06 3.90 10.94
CA HIS A 648 10.63 5.23 11.12
C HIS A 648 9.47 6.20 11.34
N ARG A 649 9.58 7.10 12.31
CA ARG A 649 8.52 8.05 12.66
C ARG A 649 9.12 9.42 12.95
N LEU A 650 8.53 10.48 12.41
CA LEU A 650 8.91 11.87 12.65
C LEU A 650 7.65 12.71 12.86
N MET A 651 7.45 13.19 14.08
CA MET A 651 6.29 14.00 14.47
C MET A 651 6.71 15.41 14.88
N LEU A 652 5.84 16.37 14.58
CA LEU A 652 5.82 17.71 15.11
C LEU A 652 4.60 17.83 16.05
N GLU A 653 4.84 18.17 17.32
CA GLU A 653 3.80 18.44 18.31
C GLU A 653 3.79 19.95 18.61
N GLY A 654 2.63 20.60 18.46
CA GLY A 654 2.39 21.95 18.93
C GLY A 654 1.37 21.93 20.07
N SER A 655 1.71 22.53 21.22
CA SER A 655 0.80 22.74 22.35
C SER A 655 0.81 24.20 22.80
N HIS A 656 -0.27 24.66 23.42
CA HIS A 656 -0.36 26.03 23.95
C HIS A 656 -0.98 26.03 25.34
N VAL A 657 -0.19 26.32 26.38
CA VAL A 657 -0.66 26.38 27.77
C VAL A 657 -1.17 27.78 28.08
N GLN A 658 -2.49 27.91 28.24
CA GLN A 658 -3.18 29.16 28.60
C GLN A 658 -3.62 29.14 30.06
N ASP A 659 -3.22 30.15 30.83
CA ASP A 659 -3.77 30.40 32.16
C ASP A 659 -5.11 31.13 32.05
N LEU A 660 -6.15 30.57 32.68
CA LEU A 660 -7.49 31.14 32.73
C LEU A 660 -7.66 32.01 33.99
N ALA A 661 -8.53 33.02 33.90
CA ALA A 661 -8.84 33.92 35.03
C ALA A 661 -9.41 33.20 36.27
N SER A 662 -9.82 31.93 36.15
CA SER A 662 -10.23 31.04 37.24
C SER A 662 -9.08 30.38 38.00
N GLY A 663 -7.82 30.58 37.59
CA GLY A 663 -6.65 29.85 38.11
C GLY A 663 -6.52 28.42 37.57
N ALA A 664 -7.23 28.11 36.49
CA ALA A 664 -7.11 26.85 35.76
C ALA A 664 -6.20 27.01 34.53
N THR A 665 -5.52 25.94 34.10
CA THR A 665 -4.78 25.87 32.84
C THR A 665 -5.64 25.22 31.76
N PHE A 666 -5.45 25.64 30.51
CA PHE A 666 -6.01 24.99 29.33
C PHE A 666 -4.91 24.78 28.29
N THR A 667 -4.75 23.55 27.82
CA THR A 667 -3.66 23.13 26.92
C THR A 667 -4.22 22.35 25.74
N PRO A 668 -4.64 23.02 24.64
CA PRO A 668 -4.74 22.40 23.34
C PRO A 668 -3.38 21.88 22.85
N LEU A 669 -3.43 20.79 22.10
CA LEU A 669 -2.31 20.08 21.49
C LEU A 669 -2.72 19.59 20.09
N ILE A 670 -1.80 19.69 19.13
CA ILE A 670 -1.94 19.18 17.76
C ILE A 670 -0.64 18.45 17.40
N GLU A 671 -0.77 17.30 16.76
CA GLU A 671 0.34 16.51 16.24
C GLU A 671 0.17 16.26 14.75
N ILE A 672 1.26 16.30 14.01
CA ILE A 672 1.33 15.83 12.64
C ILE A 672 2.68 15.15 12.42
N GLY A 673 2.71 14.09 11.62
CA GLY A 673 3.98 13.46 11.29
C GLY A 673 3.94 12.49 10.14
N LEU A 674 5.13 11.98 9.85
CA LEU A 674 5.39 11.01 8.82
C LEU A 674 5.83 9.71 9.48
N ARG A 675 5.27 8.59 9.00
CA ARG A 675 5.69 7.24 9.34
C ARG A 675 6.10 6.52 8.07
N SER A 676 7.16 5.74 8.14
CA SER A 676 7.58 4.84 7.07
C SER A 676 7.85 3.48 7.67
N ASP A 677 7.17 2.47 7.16
CA ASP A 677 7.25 1.08 7.56
C ASP A 677 7.92 0.29 6.43
N GLY A 678 8.86 -0.60 6.77
CA GLY A 678 9.65 -1.38 5.79
C GLY A 678 9.94 -2.82 6.23
N GLY A 679 10.59 -3.60 5.36
CA GLY A 679 11.00 -4.99 5.60
C GLY A 679 10.26 -6.00 4.73
N ASP A 680 10.19 -7.25 5.22
CA ASP A 680 9.73 -8.43 4.47
C ASP A 680 8.20 -8.65 4.51
N GLY A 681 7.45 -7.74 5.14
CA GLY A 681 5.98 -7.67 5.07
C GLY A 681 5.54 -6.27 4.63
N GLU A 682 4.24 -5.96 4.70
CA GLU A 682 3.67 -4.68 4.22
C GLU A 682 4.54 -3.45 4.54
N THR A 683 4.91 -2.74 3.47
CA THR A 683 5.78 -1.56 3.49
C THR A 683 5.01 -0.36 2.97
N GLY A 684 5.36 0.84 3.46
CA GLY A 684 4.70 2.03 2.99
C GLY A 684 5.08 3.29 3.74
N THR A 685 4.57 4.42 3.27
CA THR A 685 4.66 5.70 3.96
C THR A 685 3.25 6.15 4.33
N SER A 686 3.06 6.63 5.56
CA SER A 686 1.83 7.23 6.03
C SER A 686 2.02 8.63 6.62
N VAL A 687 0.96 9.41 6.55
CA VAL A 687 0.80 10.66 7.28
C VAL A 687 -0.07 10.40 8.51
N GLU A 688 0.45 10.70 9.68
CA GLU A 688 -0.29 10.63 10.94
C GLU A 688 -0.71 12.05 11.36
N ALA A 689 -1.93 12.18 11.87
CA ALA A 689 -2.39 13.40 12.53
C ALA A 689 -3.05 13.08 13.87
N GLY A 690 -2.86 13.97 14.84
CA GLY A 690 -3.44 13.87 16.16
C GLY A 690 -3.81 15.24 16.72
N GLY A 691 -4.66 15.24 17.73
CA GLY A 691 -5.05 16.43 18.46
C GLY A 691 -5.51 16.07 19.86
N GLY A 692 -5.45 17.03 20.77
CA GLY A 692 -5.95 16.85 22.11
C GLY A 692 -6.21 18.17 22.82
N LEU A 693 -6.97 18.09 23.90
CA LEU A 693 -7.27 19.20 24.80
C LEU A 693 -7.00 18.72 26.22
N ARG A 694 -6.39 19.55 27.06
CA ARG A 694 -6.27 19.32 28.50
C ARG A 694 -6.74 20.56 29.25
N TYR A 695 -7.41 20.38 30.37
CA TYR A 695 -7.83 21.44 31.28
C TYR A 695 -7.50 21.00 32.70
N GLU A 696 -6.84 21.85 33.50
CA GLU A 696 -6.51 21.53 34.89
C GLU A 696 -6.89 22.68 35.80
N ASN A 697 -7.59 22.41 36.89
CA ASN A 697 -7.88 23.34 37.96
C ASN A 697 -7.34 22.75 39.26
N LEU A 698 -6.04 22.93 39.49
CA LEU A 698 -5.32 22.37 40.64
C LEU A 698 -5.88 22.85 41.99
N ALA A 699 -6.50 24.03 42.05
CA ALA A 699 -7.15 24.54 43.26
C ALA A 699 -8.39 23.71 43.64
N ASN A 700 -9.08 23.12 42.65
CA ASN A 700 -10.24 22.26 42.84
C ASN A 700 -9.92 20.76 42.64
N GLY A 701 -8.69 20.41 42.25
CA GLY A 701 -8.27 19.04 41.91
C GLY A 701 -8.85 18.51 40.59
N LEU A 702 -9.50 19.35 39.77
CA LEU A 702 -10.17 18.89 38.55
C LEU A 702 -9.19 18.85 37.37
N THR A 703 -9.12 17.73 36.66
CA THR A 703 -8.42 17.58 35.38
C THR A 703 -9.38 17.02 34.35
N ILE A 704 -9.34 17.53 33.13
CA ILE A 704 -10.10 17.03 31.97
C ILE A 704 -9.11 16.90 30.82
N GLU A 705 -9.20 15.83 30.04
CA GLU A 705 -8.35 15.60 28.86
C GLU A 705 -9.18 14.99 27.72
N THR A 706 -8.81 15.21 26.47
CA THR A 706 -9.27 14.42 25.32
C THR A 706 -8.16 14.32 24.31
N ARG A 707 -8.04 13.19 23.62
CA ARG A 707 -7.09 12.99 22.52
C ARG A 707 -7.73 12.19 21.40
N ALA A 708 -7.34 12.48 20.17
CA ALA A 708 -7.73 11.73 18.98
C ALA A 708 -6.53 11.65 18.04
N ARG A 709 -6.37 10.53 17.35
CA ARG A 709 -5.40 10.37 16.25
C ARG A 709 -5.98 9.53 15.13
N THR A 710 -5.46 9.76 13.94
CA THR A 710 -5.82 9.03 12.73
C THR A 710 -4.65 9.01 11.73
N LEU A 711 -4.57 7.92 10.98
CA LEU A 711 -3.71 7.78 9.82
C LEU A 711 -4.46 8.40 8.62
N LEU A 712 -3.99 9.54 8.12
CA LEU A 712 -4.67 10.33 7.09
C LEU A 712 -4.52 9.77 5.67
N ALA A 713 -3.43 9.04 5.42
CA ALA A 713 -3.14 8.37 4.16
C ALA A 713 -2.05 7.32 4.37
N HIS A 714 -2.18 6.15 3.74
CA HIS A 714 -1.12 5.15 3.60
C HIS A 714 -0.89 4.84 2.11
N SER A 715 0.27 4.29 1.76
CA SER A 715 0.56 3.80 0.40
C SER A 715 0.15 2.33 0.21
N GLY A 716 -0.95 1.92 0.83
CA GLY A 716 -1.51 0.56 0.90
C GLY A 716 -2.84 0.58 1.65
N ASP A 717 -3.50 -0.57 1.83
CA ASP A 717 -4.86 -0.67 2.39
C ASP A 717 -4.90 -0.65 3.96
N TYR A 718 -3.82 -0.21 4.60
CA TYR A 718 -3.69 -0.13 6.06
C TYR A 718 -4.31 1.14 6.67
N GLU A 719 -5.26 0.95 7.59
CA GLU A 719 -5.91 2.03 8.36
C GLU A 719 -5.63 1.93 9.87
N GLU A 720 -5.42 3.06 10.55
CA GLU A 720 -5.23 3.13 12.01
C GLU A 720 -5.86 4.43 12.58
N TRP A 721 -6.76 4.32 13.56
CA TRP A 721 -7.33 5.48 14.27
C TRP A 721 -7.59 5.15 15.75
N GLY A 722 -7.68 6.18 16.59
CA GLY A 722 -8.15 6.03 17.97
C GLY A 722 -8.46 7.36 18.67
N VAL A 723 -9.37 7.29 19.65
CA VAL A 723 -9.84 8.43 20.46
C VAL A 723 -9.86 8.02 21.94
N SER A 724 -9.35 8.88 22.82
CA SER A 724 -9.44 8.71 24.28
C SER A 724 -9.93 9.98 24.97
N ALA A 725 -10.55 9.83 26.14
CA ALA A 725 -11.07 10.94 26.92
C ALA A 725 -10.66 10.83 28.41
N SER A 726 -10.73 11.99 29.08
CA SER A 726 -10.24 12.41 30.41
C SER A 726 -11.21 13.24 31.31
N ILE A 727 -11.74 12.82 32.47
CA ILE A 727 -12.23 13.64 33.60
C ILE A 727 -11.85 13.01 34.97
N ARG A 728 -11.03 13.73 35.74
CA ARG A 728 -10.62 13.37 37.11
C ARG A 728 -10.87 14.50 38.09
N LEU A 729 -11.26 14.18 39.31
CA LEU A 729 -11.31 15.07 40.46
C LEU A 729 -10.46 14.46 41.58
N ASP A 730 -9.35 15.10 41.90
CA ASP A 730 -8.44 14.70 42.98
C ASP A 730 -8.95 15.14 44.37
N PRO A 731 -8.74 14.30 45.40
CA PRO A 731 -9.04 14.66 46.77
C PRO A 731 -8.03 15.69 47.31
N GLY A 732 -8.48 16.51 48.25
CA GLY A 732 -7.65 17.55 48.87
C GLY A 732 -6.46 17.00 49.66
N ALA A 733 -5.57 17.90 50.08
CA ALA A 733 -4.33 17.56 50.78
C ALA A 733 -4.53 16.54 51.92
N ARG A 734 -3.71 15.48 51.91
CA ARG A 734 -3.83 14.23 52.71
C ARG A 734 -4.88 13.20 52.21
N GLY A 735 -5.30 13.30 50.94
CA GLY A 735 -6.22 12.35 50.29
C GLY A 735 -7.68 12.48 50.73
N ARG A 736 -8.04 13.58 51.40
CA ARG A 736 -9.36 13.75 52.03
C ARG A 736 -10.32 14.51 51.13
N GLY A 737 -11.60 14.18 51.22
CA GLY A 737 -12.66 14.76 50.40
C GLY A 737 -13.04 13.85 49.23
N ARG A 738 -13.82 14.41 48.30
CA ARG A 738 -14.32 13.68 47.14
C ARG A 738 -13.18 13.34 46.20
N TRP A 739 -13.28 12.19 45.55
CA TRP A 739 -12.53 11.88 44.36
C TRP A 739 -13.46 11.23 43.32
N PHE A 740 -13.15 11.42 42.05
CA PHE A 740 -13.95 10.94 40.91
C PHE A 740 -13.04 10.80 39.69
N SER A 741 -13.28 9.79 38.85
CA SER A 741 -12.40 9.42 37.72
C SER A 741 -13.17 8.48 36.80
N VAL A 742 -13.24 8.72 35.48
CA VAL A 742 -14.20 7.99 34.62
C VAL A 742 -13.65 7.65 33.23
N SER A 743 -12.94 6.55 32.91
CA SER A 743 -12.05 6.32 31.71
C SER A 743 -12.62 5.65 30.43
N SER A 744 -12.24 6.10 29.21
CA SER A 744 -12.81 5.64 27.93
C SER A 744 -11.86 5.86 26.76
N ASP A 745 -11.75 4.79 25.98
CA ASP A 745 -10.89 4.64 24.82
C ASP A 745 -11.66 3.95 23.70
N VAL A 746 -11.42 4.36 22.45
CA VAL A 746 -11.95 3.71 21.25
C VAL A 746 -10.86 3.59 20.19
N GLY A 747 -10.65 2.39 19.65
CA GLY A 747 -9.63 2.14 18.63
C GLY A 747 -8.19 2.14 19.18
N ALA A 748 -7.20 2.41 18.33
CA ALA A 748 -5.79 2.44 18.69
C ALA A 748 -5.39 3.81 19.27
N THR A 749 -5.44 3.99 20.59
CA THR A 749 -5.36 5.33 21.25
C THR A 749 -3.97 5.91 21.54
N ALA A 750 -2.90 5.35 20.94
CA ALA A 750 -1.47 5.72 21.10
C ALA A 750 -0.76 5.03 22.28
N GLY A 751 0.52 5.37 22.49
CA GLY A 751 1.50 4.54 23.18
C GLY A 751 1.26 4.42 24.69
N ALA A 752 2.07 3.58 25.35
CA ALA A 752 2.05 3.46 26.81
C ALA A 752 2.37 4.81 27.53
N ALA A 753 2.93 5.78 26.80
CA ALA A 753 3.33 7.09 27.30
C ALA A 753 2.13 8.01 27.47
N GLU A 754 1.26 8.02 26.45
CA GLU A 754 -0.01 8.74 26.49
C GLU A 754 -0.99 8.05 27.46
N ARG A 755 -1.05 6.71 27.47
CA ARG A 755 -1.95 5.95 28.37
C ARG A 755 -1.60 6.02 29.86
N LEU A 756 -0.35 6.30 30.22
CA LEU A 756 0.07 6.63 31.60
C LEU A 756 -0.56 7.94 32.13
N TRP A 757 -1.15 8.77 31.26
CA TRP A 757 -1.90 9.97 31.62
C TRP A 757 -3.41 9.88 31.28
N ALA A 758 -3.81 8.98 30.38
CA ALA A 758 -5.13 8.96 29.76
C ALA A 758 -6.19 8.06 30.41
N ALA A 759 -5.92 7.44 31.57
CA ALA A 759 -7.04 6.99 32.40
C ALA A 759 -7.89 8.24 32.79
N HIS A 760 -9.19 8.30 32.42
CA HIS A 760 -10.35 8.90 33.18
C HIS A 760 -11.53 9.73 32.52
N ASP A 761 -11.83 9.80 31.20
CA ASP A 761 -13.10 10.16 30.42
C ASP A 761 -14.26 11.13 30.77
N ALA A 762 -14.83 11.60 29.64
CA ALA A 762 -16.25 11.80 29.41
C ALA A 762 -16.66 11.36 27.96
N PRO A 763 -17.95 11.10 27.68
CA PRO A 763 -18.38 10.38 26.46
C PRO A 763 -18.88 11.26 25.30
N GLY A 764 -18.93 10.67 24.09
CA GLY A 764 -20.04 10.92 23.16
C GLY A 764 -19.77 11.69 21.85
N LEU A 765 -18.83 11.23 21.00
CA LEU A 765 -18.69 11.69 19.60
C LEU A 765 -18.21 10.55 18.67
N VAL A 766 -19.12 9.74 18.10
CA VAL A 766 -18.79 8.74 17.05
C VAL A 766 -19.93 8.70 16.00
N PRO A 767 -19.64 8.70 14.68
CA PRO A 767 -20.63 8.44 13.63
C PRO A 767 -21.23 7.03 13.70
N GLU A 768 -22.45 6.83 13.18
CA GLU A 768 -23.22 5.59 13.36
C GLU A 768 -22.83 4.41 12.45
N ASP A 769 -21.96 4.61 11.45
CA ASP A 769 -21.72 3.61 10.39
C ASP A 769 -20.53 2.66 10.69
N GLY A 770 -20.82 1.44 11.14
CA GLY A 770 -20.19 0.23 10.54
C GLY A 770 -18.83 -0.31 11.03
N PHE A 771 -18.33 0.00 12.23
CA PHE A 771 -17.03 -0.52 12.72
C PHE A 771 -17.06 -1.24 14.08
N ASP A 772 -16.54 -2.47 14.13
CA ASP A 772 -16.24 -3.25 15.35
C ASP A 772 -14.94 -2.75 16.05
N ALA A 773 -14.90 -1.47 16.37
CA ALA A 773 -13.85 -0.89 17.18
C ALA A 773 -13.98 -1.34 18.64
N SER A 774 -12.87 -1.71 19.29
CA SER A 774 -12.83 -1.87 20.75
C SER A 774 -13.22 -0.54 21.40
N ARG A 775 -14.13 -0.59 22.37
CA ARG A 775 -14.64 0.54 23.15
C ARG A 775 -14.51 0.19 24.64
N SER A 776 -14.10 1.15 25.47
CA SER A 776 -14.17 1.05 26.92
C SER A 776 -14.81 2.31 27.53
N LEU A 777 -15.40 2.21 28.73
CA LEU A 777 -15.92 3.30 29.56
C LEU A 777 -15.88 2.86 31.04
N ARG A 778 -15.27 3.61 31.96
CA ARG A 778 -14.93 3.11 33.32
C ARG A 778 -15.04 4.17 34.41
N ALA A 779 -16.20 4.31 35.04
CA ALA A 779 -16.41 5.24 36.16
C ALA A 779 -15.89 4.74 37.52
N GLU A 780 -15.37 5.65 38.35
CA GLU A 780 -15.13 5.46 39.78
C GLU A 780 -15.35 6.79 40.54
N ALA A 781 -15.87 6.69 41.75
CA ALA A 781 -16.13 7.78 42.66
C ALA A 781 -15.86 7.34 44.10
N GLY A 782 -15.41 8.24 44.97
CA GLY A 782 -15.29 7.93 46.39
C GLY A 782 -15.03 9.15 47.26
N TRP A 783 -14.85 8.91 48.56
CA TRP A 783 -14.75 9.99 49.54
C TRP A 783 -13.79 9.70 50.67
N GLY A 784 -12.60 10.32 50.65
CA GLY A 784 -11.60 10.19 51.71
C GLY A 784 -12.03 10.85 53.02
N LEU A 785 -12.24 10.04 54.05
CA LEU A 785 -12.63 10.43 55.41
C LEU A 785 -11.44 10.22 56.39
N PRO A 786 -11.27 11.06 57.41
CA PRO A 786 -10.21 10.84 58.41
C PRO A 786 -10.48 9.57 59.23
N ALA A 787 -9.55 8.63 59.20
CA ALA A 787 -9.60 7.37 59.94
C ALA A 787 -8.52 7.31 61.04
N PHE A 788 -8.78 6.53 62.10
CA PHE A 788 -7.86 6.29 63.23
C PHE A 788 -7.23 7.58 63.81
N GLY A 789 -8.07 8.51 64.26
CA GLY A 789 -7.62 9.81 64.80
C GLY A 789 -7.00 10.74 63.76
N GLY A 790 -7.31 10.52 62.47
CA GLY A 790 -6.76 11.28 61.35
C GLY A 790 -5.33 10.89 60.97
N ARG A 791 -4.80 9.78 61.49
CA ARG A 791 -3.52 9.18 61.07
C ARG A 791 -3.63 8.47 59.72
N PHE A 792 -4.85 8.10 59.33
CA PHE A 792 -5.18 7.51 58.04
C PHE A 792 -6.33 8.27 57.38
N THR A 793 -6.58 7.94 56.13
CA THR A 793 -7.70 8.37 55.30
C THR A 793 -8.40 7.11 54.80
N GLY A 794 -9.61 6.85 55.30
CA GLY A 794 -10.48 5.77 54.86
C GLY A 794 -11.40 6.27 53.75
N THR A 795 -11.42 5.58 52.62
CA THR A 795 -12.07 6.04 51.39
C THR A 795 -13.03 4.97 50.89
N PRO A 796 -14.34 5.03 51.24
CA PRO A 796 -15.36 4.36 50.47
C PRO A 796 -15.28 4.79 49.01
N ASN A 797 -15.41 3.82 48.09
CA ASN A 797 -15.47 4.03 46.66
C ASN A 797 -16.59 3.19 46.02
N ALA A 798 -16.99 3.57 44.82
CA ALA A 798 -17.90 2.83 43.95
C ALA A 798 -17.53 3.12 42.49
N GLY A 799 -17.78 2.19 41.58
CA GLY A 799 -17.43 2.36 40.16
C GLY A 799 -18.29 1.52 39.22
N VAL A 800 -18.17 1.77 37.92
CA VAL A 800 -18.85 1.03 36.84
C VAL A 800 -17.88 0.83 35.68
N GLY A 801 -18.06 -0.23 34.89
CA GLY A 801 -17.28 -0.48 33.68
C GLY A 801 -18.19 -0.95 32.53
N LEU A 802 -17.89 -0.54 31.30
CA LEU A 802 -18.48 -1.05 30.07
C LEU A 802 -17.34 -1.28 29.06
N ASP A 803 -17.27 -2.47 28.48
CA ASP A 803 -16.31 -2.77 27.41
C ASP A 803 -17.06 -3.27 26.15
N GLY A 804 -16.37 -3.26 25.00
CA GLY A 804 -16.96 -3.36 23.65
C GLY A 804 -17.86 -4.56 23.41
N ASP A 805 -17.55 -5.70 24.05
CA ASP A 805 -18.29 -6.96 23.90
C ASP A 805 -19.60 -7.01 24.73
N GLY A 806 -20.01 -5.86 25.29
CA GLY A 806 -21.27 -5.70 26.02
C GLY A 806 -21.21 -6.05 27.52
N ALA A 807 -20.02 -6.39 28.03
CA ALA A 807 -19.77 -6.57 29.46
C ALA A 807 -20.10 -5.29 30.24
N ARG A 808 -20.76 -5.45 31.41
CA ARG A 808 -21.12 -4.33 32.30
C ARG A 808 -20.79 -4.66 33.74
N GLU A 809 -20.05 -3.78 34.41
CA GLU A 809 -19.66 -3.93 35.80
C GLU A 809 -20.24 -2.80 36.68
N ALA A 810 -20.50 -3.10 37.95
CA ALA A 810 -20.70 -2.11 39.01
C ALA A 810 -20.10 -2.62 40.33
N ARG A 811 -19.32 -1.78 41.03
CA ARG A 811 -18.56 -2.12 42.25
C ARG A 811 -18.75 -1.09 43.36
N VAL A 812 -18.54 -1.52 44.61
CA VAL A 812 -18.50 -0.70 45.84
C VAL A 812 -17.43 -1.29 46.76
N GLY A 813 -16.60 -0.47 47.39
CA GLY A 813 -15.45 -0.93 48.19
C GLY A 813 -14.96 0.10 49.23
N TRP A 814 -13.82 -0.17 49.86
CA TRP A 814 -13.20 0.72 50.86
C TRP A 814 -11.67 0.60 50.92
N ARG A 815 -10.96 1.75 50.81
CA ARG A 815 -9.48 1.86 50.87
C ARG A 815 -9.00 2.53 52.15
N LEU A 816 -7.80 2.22 52.65
CA LEU A 816 -7.24 2.86 53.86
C LEU A 816 -5.77 3.29 53.66
N THR A 817 -5.54 4.58 53.43
CA THR A 817 -4.19 5.14 53.19
C THR A 817 -3.67 5.97 54.37
N PRO A 818 -2.37 5.96 54.71
CA PRO A 818 -1.82 6.84 55.75
C PRO A 818 -1.92 8.33 55.40
N ALA A 819 -2.25 9.17 56.38
CA ALA A 819 -2.49 10.61 56.19
C ALA A 819 -1.18 11.44 56.09
N ALA A 820 -0.02 10.80 56.14
CA ALA A 820 1.30 11.41 56.02
C ALA A 820 2.17 10.61 55.04
N LYS A 821 2.56 11.23 53.91
CA LYS A 821 3.34 10.67 52.78
C LYS A 821 4.76 10.12 53.12
N ALA A 822 5.10 9.94 54.40
CA ALA A 822 6.47 9.68 54.86
C ALA A 822 6.60 8.48 55.83
N ALA A 823 5.53 7.72 56.07
CA ALA A 823 5.56 6.47 56.82
C ALA A 823 5.69 5.26 55.86
N PRO A 824 6.21 4.11 56.31
CA PRO A 824 6.12 2.87 55.53
C PRO A 824 4.65 2.44 55.45
N ASP A 825 4.04 2.60 54.27
CA ASP A 825 2.61 2.38 54.07
C ASP A 825 2.24 0.89 54.13
N VAL A 826 1.17 0.62 54.87
CA VAL A 826 0.31 -0.57 54.71
C VAL A 826 -1.02 -0.03 54.16
N ASP A 827 -1.31 -0.32 52.89
CA ASP A 827 -2.66 -0.10 52.34
C ASP A 827 -3.51 -1.36 52.59
N VAL A 828 -4.76 -1.14 52.96
CA VAL A 828 -5.74 -2.21 53.18
C VAL A 828 -7.01 -1.84 52.42
N SER A 829 -7.24 -2.52 51.31
CA SER A 829 -8.51 -2.53 50.59
C SER A 829 -9.41 -3.65 51.13
N LEU A 830 -10.67 -3.31 51.41
CA LEU A 830 -11.74 -4.26 51.71
C LEU A 830 -12.86 -3.98 50.72
N ASP A 831 -13.00 -4.91 49.76
CA ASP A 831 -13.98 -4.90 48.69
C ASP A 831 -14.81 -6.20 48.75
#